data_AF-A0A2M7KZ32-F1
#
_entry.id   AF-A0A2M7KZ32-F1
#
_cell.length_a   1.000
_cell.length_b   1.000
_cell.length_c   1.000
_cell.angle_alpha   90.00
_cell.angle_beta   90.00
_cell.angle_gamma   90.00
#
_symmetry.space_group_name_H-M   'P 1'
#
loop_
_entity.id
_entity.type
_entity.pdbx_description
1 polymer ?
#
loop_
_entity_poly.entity_id
_entity_poly.type
_entity_poly.pdbx_seq_one_letter_code
_entity_poly.pdbx_strand_id
1 'polypeptide(L)'
;MFCWRTQTMPSLLMLVAVSLAAQHCSFAQTQSPRIGVFDQSAAGGQGASVDGLVRGLTDLGYSVDRMTDLGTLTLLRYDIAYLSDMHSPGRVQPDWQTAVQSFVESGGGVLQTWHHHFLGQVGIGIQRVYGSRGMHVVPGHPAVAGLADFNARYEDHIIEKVGPNGTVLLMNDTQQPVAVAGELGKGRVISTGLALAIPGGGSSAPPKGPEVPLLKAFLSWLTPTVPRADRVGQVLQTPRLEVSPAEALSAAGFPVEFHAAVGSAQLADVVLTCEGATVSPEPAAESPDAPPLLRAFRLSVTTEPQREREQEYTVRARAGGLSLEQKVRVNAVYGTPPKEEVRGVWLHVATEKHPRLVMPELKRLGLNTAVLRIAGGTAAFYGSKVQPDVQDPLAPDGDWLAETVKYAKANGIQIHPYVNNCVVEGRTSPESLKRLRDAGRLQEGPDGRPLDWFCPSQDLNFDAMERVMLEIATQYGVDGVQYDFIRYPNDQGCFCAKCRARFEADTGKPVANWPKDVVEGDRHSEWIEFRCGRISALVERISTRLRKEAPQVKISAAVFCDWPRCREAVGQDWVRWCKEGWLDFVCPMNYTLDAKLFADRCKVHREALPNGFRLIEGIGIAAGPGTMHTPNEVATQVALARKAGADGFLGFAYQPTHTSSLFAPLNEWLRSE
;
A
#
# COMPACT_ATOMS: atom_id res chain seq x y z
N MET A 1 13.87 -79.06 -44.80
CA MET A 1 12.41 -79.14 -44.57
C MET A 1 11.75 -78.09 -45.43
N PHE A 2 10.80 -78.53 -46.26
CA PHE A 2 9.99 -77.81 -47.24
C PHE A 2 9.29 -76.58 -46.61
N CYS A 3 8.92 -75.51 -47.33
CA CYS A 3 8.24 -75.48 -48.62
C CYS A 3 8.36 -74.12 -49.34
N TRP A 4 7.98 -74.16 -50.61
CA TRP A 4 8.22 -73.22 -51.70
C TRP A 4 7.07 -72.22 -51.95
N ARG A 5 7.43 -71.08 -52.57
CA ARG A 5 6.78 -70.40 -53.73
C ARG A 5 5.52 -69.50 -53.59
N THR A 6 5.77 -68.22 -53.94
CA THR A 6 5.20 -67.38 -55.04
C THR A 6 3.75 -66.91 -55.06
N GLN A 7 3.58 -65.74 -55.72
CA GLN A 7 2.39 -65.16 -56.39
C GLN A 7 1.45 -64.35 -55.49
N THR A 8 0.77 -63.25 -55.84
CA THR A 8 0.62 -62.31 -56.99
C THR A 8 -0.39 -61.26 -56.47
N MET A 9 -0.32 -59.98 -56.88
CA MET A 9 -1.44 -59.02 -56.74
C MET A 9 -2.67 -59.48 -57.56
N PRO A 10 -3.93 -59.12 -57.19
CA PRO A 10 -4.59 -57.98 -57.87
C PRO A 10 -5.76 -57.24 -57.13
N SER A 11 -5.86 -55.92 -57.42
CA SER A 11 -7.02 -55.07 -57.81
C SER A 11 -8.43 -55.05 -57.15
N LEU A 12 -8.94 -53.80 -57.00
CA LEU A 12 -10.31 -53.25 -57.25
C LEU A 12 -11.49 -53.80 -56.39
N LEU A 13 -12.46 -53.07 -55.85
CA LEU A 13 -13.12 -51.75 -56.03
C LEU A 13 -13.54 -51.25 -54.60
N MET A 14 -13.66 -49.97 -54.27
CA MET A 14 -14.80 -49.12 -54.63
C MET A 14 -14.60 -47.70 -54.03
N LEU A 15 -15.11 -46.69 -54.75
CA LEU A 15 -15.47 -45.33 -54.31
C LEU A 15 -14.38 -44.25 -54.21
N VAL A 16 -14.10 -43.69 -55.39
CA VAL A 16 -13.94 -42.25 -55.60
C VAL A 16 -15.26 -41.54 -55.25
N ALA A 17 -15.23 -40.63 -54.27
CA ALA A 17 -15.90 -39.33 -54.30
C ALA A 17 -15.72 -38.61 -52.95
N VAL A 18 -15.48 -37.29 -53.02
CA VAL A 18 -15.42 -36.32 -51.91
C VAL A 18 -14.08 -36.22 -51.17
N SER A 19 -13.05 -35.74 -51.87
CA SER A 19 -11.90 -35.06 -51.26
C SER A 19 -11.78 -33.64 -51.84
N LEU A 20 -12.73 -32.78 -51.49
CA LEU A 20 -12.71 -31.33 -51.76
C LEU A 20 -13.64 -30.62 -50.76
N ALA A 21 -13.47 -30.89 -49.46
CA ALA A 21 -14.19 -30.18 -48.38
C ALA A 21 -13.52 -30.30 -46.99
N ALA A 22 -12.20 -30.50 -46.93
CA ALA A 22 -11.50 -30.72 -45.65
C ALA A 22 -10.17 -29.95 -45.54
N GLN A 23 -10.11 -28.74 -46.10
CA GLN A 23 -8.96 -27.83 -45.95
C GLN A 23 -9.38 -26.41 -45.57
N HIS A 24 -10.40 -26.22 -44.74
CA HIS A 24 -10.67 -24.92 -44.10
C HIS A 24 -11.24 -25.14 -42.68
N CYS A 25 -10.47 -25.81 -41.82
CA CYS A 25 -10.59 -25.64 -40.37
C CYS A 25 -9.20 -25.29 -39.86
N SER A 26 -8.80 -24.03 -40.07
CA SER A 26 -7.72 -23.44 -39.30
C SER A 26 -8.17 -23.48 -37.84
N PHE A 27 -7.49 -24.27 -37.02
CA PHE A 27 -7.54 -24.11 -35.57
C PHE A 27 -7.12 -22.66 -35.28
N ALA A 28 -8.09 -21.79 -34.98
CA ALA A 28 -7.78 -20.53 -34.35
C ALA A 28 -7.14 -20.86 -33.01
N GLN A 29 -5.82 -20.65 -32.90
CA GLN A 29 -5.17 -20.55 -31.60
C GLN A 29 -5.95 -19.48 -30.83
N THR A 30 -6.72 -19.87 -29.83
CA THR A 30 -7.39 -18.93 -28.92
C THR A 30 -6.29 -18.18 -28.19
N GLN A 31 -5.96 -16.99 -28.68
CA GLN A 31 -5.00 -16.10 -28.04
C GLN A 31 -5.45 -15.86 -26.60
N SER A 32 -4.54 -16.00 -25.64
CA SER A 32 -4.81 -15.74 -24.23
C SER A 32 -5.38 -14.31 -24.08
N PRO A 33 -6.46 -14.10 -23.31
CA PRO A 33 -7.09 -12.79 -23.20
C PRO A 33 -6.09 -11.79 -22.62
N ARG A 34 -6.16 -10.54 -23.09
CA ARG A 34 -5.38 -9.45 -22.51
C ARG A 34 -6.12 -8.87 -21.31
N ILE A 35 -5.48 -8.91 -20.15
CA ILE A 35 -6.04 -8.50 -18.88
C ILE A 35 -5.42 -7.17 -18.44
N GLY A 36 -6.25 -6.15 -18.25
CA GLY A 36 -5.85 -4.92 -17.58
C GLY A 36 -6.17 -5.04 -16.09
N VAL A 37 -5.16 -5.05 -15.23
CA VAL A 37 -5.34 -4.99 -13.77
C VAL A 37 -5.26 -3.53 -13.34
N PHE A 38 -6.32 -3.02 -12.72
CA PHE A 38 -6.35 -1.63 -12.27
C PHE A 38 -5.53 -1.44 -10.99
N ASP A 39 -4.50 -0.60 -11.05
CA ASP A 39 -3.60 -0.24 -9.96
C ASP A 39 -4.11 1.07 -9.31
N GLN A 40 -5.06 0.90 -8.40
CA GLN A 40 -5.67 1.96 -7.62
C GLN A 40 -4.64 2.72 -6.79
N SER A 41 -3.59 2.06 -6.30
CA SER A 41 -2.54 2.75 -5.53
C SER A 41 -1.77 3.73 -6.40
N ALA A 42 -1.36 3.32 -7.60
CA ALA A 42 -0.70 4.20 -8.56
C ALA A 42 -1.62 5.34 -9.05
N ALA A 43 -2.94 5.09 -9.12
CA ALA A 43 -3.93 6.13 -9.39
C ALA A 43 -4.17 7.09 -8.20
N GLY A 44 -3.58 6.84 -7.03
CA GLY A 44 -3.80 7.61 -5.80
C GLY A 44 -5.14 7.32 -5.12
N GLY A 45 -5.73 6.16 -5.40
CA GLY A 45 -6.93 5.61 -4.78
C GLY A 45 -6.61 4.73 -3.56
N GLN A 46 -7.61 3.95 -3.15
CA GLN A 46 -7.52 3.07 -1.98
C GLN A 46 -7.88 1.64 -2.35
N GLY A 47 -7.12 0.69 -1.82
CA GLY A 47 -7.30 -0.74 -2.05
C GLY A 47 -6.01 -1.53 -1.87
N ALA A 48 -6.05 -2.83 -2.13
CA ALA A 48 -4.86 -3.68 -2.08
C ALA A 48 -3.88 -3.39 -3.24
N SER A 49 -2.58 -3.36 -2.96
CA SER A 49 -1.56 -3.33 -4.04
C SER A 49 -1.71 -4.52 -4.98
N VAL A 50 -1.37 -4.35 -6.27
CA VAL A 50 -1.63 -5.36 -7.32
C VAL A 50 -0.38 -6.14 -7.77
N ASP A 51 0.81 -5.87 -7.21
CA ASP A 51 2.07 -6.49 -7.65
C ASP A 51 2.07 -8.01 -7.61
N GLY A 52 1.51 -8.59 -6.53
CA GLY A 52 1.39 -10.02 -6.35
C GLY A 52 0.41 -10.64 -7.33
N LEU A 53 -0.73 -9.99 -7.55
CA LEU A 53 -1.74 -10.41 -8.51
C LEU A 53 -1.20 -10.39 -9.95
N VAL A 54 -0.58 -9.28 -10.38
CA VAL A 54 -0.02 -9.12 -11.74
C VAL A 54 1.04 -10.19 -12.02
N ARG A 55 1.97 -10.38 -11.08
CA ARG A 55 2.99 -11.43 -11.17
C ARG A 55 2.35 -12.81 -11.26
N GLY A 56 1.39 -13.08 -10.40
CA GLY A 56 0.67 -14.35 -10.35
C GLY A 56 -0.07 -14.70 -11.64
N LEU A 57 -0.78 -13.73 -12.23
CA LEU A 57 -1.46 -13.93 -13.51
C LEU A 57 -0.47 -14.11 -14.66
N THR A 58 0.66 -13.40 -14.63
CA THR A 58 1.75 -13.57 -15.61
C THR A 58 2.36 -14.97 -15.51
N ASP A 59 2.64 -15.46 -14.30
CA ASP A 59 3.15 -16.81 -14.04
C ASP A 59 2.16 -17.90 -14.49
N LEU A 60 0.86 -17.58 -14.49
CA LEU A 60 -0.20 -18.46 -15.01
C LEU A 60 -0.33 -18.41 -16.55
N GLY A 61 0.47 -17.61 -17.25
CA GLY A 61 0.52 -17.53 -18.72
C GLY A 61 -0.47 -16.53 -19.35
N TYR A 62 -1.03 -15.61 -18.57
CA TYR A 62 -1.88 -14.55 -19.11
C TYR A 62 -1.04 -13.36 -19.60
N SER A 63 -1.58 -12.63 -20.59
CA SER A 63 -1.06 -11.34 -21.00
C SER A 63 -1.67 -10.26 -20.08
N VAL A 64 -0.85 -9.65 -19.24
CA VAL A 64 -1.32 -8.78 -18.15
C VAL A 64 -0.58 -7.44 -18.19
N ASP A 65 -1.33 -6.34 -18.21
CA ASP A 65 -0.81 -5.00 -18.03
C ASP A 65 -1.45 -4.33 -16.81
N ARG A 66 -0.75 -3.33 -16.24
CA ARG A 66 -1.33 -2.44 -15.22
C ARG A 66 -2.06 -1.29 -15.90
N MET A 67 -3.21 -0.92 -15.35
CA MET A 67 -3.95 0.28 -15.71
C MET A 67 -3.96 1.25 -14.53
N THR A 68 -3.69 2.52 -14.78
CA THR A 68 -3.79 3.59 -13.77
C THR A 68 -4.95 4.55 -14.06
N ASP A 69 -5.76 4.21 -15.06
CA ASP A 69 -6.96 4.95 -15.47
C ASP A 69 -8.04 3.98 -15.94
N LEU A 70 -9.31 4.41 -15.87
CA LEU A 70 -10.49 3.64 -16.26
C LEU A 70 -11.26 4.32 -17.40
N GLY A 71 -10.59 5.18 -18.18
CA GLY A 71 -11.11 5.81 -19.39
C GLY A 71 -11.46 4.79 -20.48
N THR A 72 -12.29 5.23 -21.42
CA THR A 72 -12.85 4.36 -22.46
C THR A 72 -11.76 3.80 -23.37
N LEU A 73 -10.83 4.64 -23.82
CA LEU A 73 -9.73 4.22 -24.69
C LEU A 73 -8.73 3.33 -23.94
N THR A 74 -8.54 3.55 -22.64
CA THR A 74 -7.74 2.67 -21.78
C THR A 74 -8.34 1.28 -21.73
N LEU A 75 -9.64 1.17 -21.41
CA LEU A 75 -10.34 -0.12 -21.28
C LEU A 75 -10.40 -0.90 -22.61
N LEU A 76 -10.61 -0.22 -23.74
CA LEU A 76 -10.69 -0.84 -25.07
C LEU A 76 -9.37 -1.47 -25.56
N ARG A 77 -8.26 -1.30 -24.82
CA ARG A 77 -7.01 -2.04 -25.06
C ARG A 77 -7.09 -3.49 -24.57
N TYR A 78 -8.04 -3.81 -23.71
CA TYR A 78 -8.11 -5.08 -22.98
C TYR A 78 -9.35 -5.90 -23.36
N ASP A 79 -9.26 -7.20 -23.08
CA ASP A 79 -10.38 -8.13 -23.14
C ASP A 79 -11.10 -8.19 -21.79
N ILE A 80 -10.32 -8.13 -20.70
CA ILE A 80 -10.82 -8.19 -19.33
C ILE A 80 -10.22 -7.03 -18.53
N ALA A 81 -11.07 -6.31 -17.78
CA ALA A 81 -10.64 -5.38 -16.74
C ALA A 81 -10.82 -6.03 -15.36
N TYR A 82 -9.74 -6.11 -14.58
CA TYR A 82 -9.72 -6.66 -13.23
C TYR A 82 -9.58 -5.51 -12.21
N LEU A 83 -10.66 -5.28 -11.47
CA LEU A 83 -10.75 -4.34 -10.35
C LEU A 83 -10.57 -5.10 -9.03
N SER A 84 -9.33 -5.25 -8.60
CA SER A 84 -8.98 -6.03 -7.40
C SER A 84 -9.00 -5.17 -6.15
N ASP A 85 -10.00 -5.37 -5.28
CA ASP A 85 -10.14 -4.65 -4.01
C ASP A 85 -10.05 -3.12 -4.18
N MET A 86 -10.88 -2.57 -5.05
CA MET A 86 -10.89 -1.14 -5.35
C MET A 86 -11.89 -0.43 -4.43
N HIS A 87 -11.42 0.14 -3.32
CA HIS A 87 -12.27 0.95 -2.43
C HIS A 87 -12.59 2.32 -3.04
N SER A 88 -11.56 2.96 -3.59
CA SER A 88 -11.71 4.18 -4.37
C SER A 88 -10.73 4.17 -5.53
N PRO A 89 -11.14 4.64 -6.72
CA PRO A 89 -10.30 4.55 -7.91
C PRO A 89 -9.18 5.61 -7.94
N GLY A 90 -9.22 6.62 -7.07
CA GLY A 90 -8.24 7.71 -7.11
C GLY A 90 -8.49 8.68 -8.26
N ARG A 91 -7.42 9.14 -8.90
CA ARG A 91 -7.41 10.17 -9.96
C ARG A 91 -7.72 9.60 -11.35
N VAL A 92 -8.89 9.00 -11.49
CA VAL A 92 -9.43 8.55 -12.80
C VAL A 92 -10.36 9.60 -13.41
N GLN A 93 -10.70 9.43 -14.69
CA GLN A 93 -11.68 10.31 -15.36
C GLN A 93 -13.04 10.34 -14.62
N PRO A 94 -13.75 11.48 -14.54
CA PRO A 94 -15.03 11.57 -13.83
C PRO A 94 -16.12 10.62 -14.34
N ASP A 95 -16.09 10.25 -15.61
CA ASP A 95 -17.04 9.35 -16.28
C ASP A 95 -16.61 7.87 -16.25
N TRP A 96 -15.62 7.50 -15.45
CA TRP A 96 -15.03 6.15 -15.45
C TRP A 96 -16.06 5.02 -15.27
N GLN A 97 -17.10 5.21 -14.44
CA GLN A 97 -18.13 4.18 -14.25
C GLN A 97 -18.92 3.94 -15.54
N THR A 98 -19.25 5.02 -16.25
CA THR A 98 -19.89 4.95 -17.57
C THR A 98 -18.96 4.29 -18.58
N ALA A 99 -17.67 4.61 -18.57
CA ALA A 99 -16.68 3.98 -19.44
C ALA A 99 -16.58 2.47 -19.20
N VAL A 100 -16.53 2.02 -17.95
CA VAL A 100 -16.53 0.58 -17.61
C VAL A 100 -17.84 -0.08 -18.03
N GLN A 101 -18.97 0.56 -17.80
CA GLN A 101 -20.26 0.02 -18.22
C GLN A 101 -20.34 -0.13 -19.76
N SER A 102 -19.95 0.90 -20.52
CA SER A 102 -19.91 0.82 -21.99
C SER A 102 -18.92 -0.22 -22.50
N PHE A 103 -17.78 -0.39 -21.83
CA PHE A 103 -16.83 -1.45 -22.13
C PHE A 103 -17.47 -2.84 -21.99
N VAL A 104 -18.17 -3.11 -20.90
CA VAL A 104 -18.89 -4.38 -20.71
C VAL A 104 -20.01 -4.51 -21.73
N GLU A 105 -20.88 -3.51 -21.89
CA GLU A 105 -22.01 -3.57 -22.82
C GLU A 105 -21.59 -3.85 -24.27
N SER A 106 -20.40 -3.38 -24.67
CA SER A 106 -19.84 -3.65 -26.00
C SER A 106 -19.32 -5.09 -26.20
N GLY A 107 -19.05 -5.82 -25.11
CA GLY A 107 -18.54 -7.19 -25.14
C GLY A 107 -17.37 -7.49 -24.21
N GLY A 108 -16.88 -6.52 -23.42
CA GLY A 108 -15.75 -6.71 -22.50
C GLY A 108 -16.09 -7.54 -21.26
N GLY A 109 -15.07 -8.11 -20.63
CA GLY A 109 -15.17 -8.80 -19.34
C GLY A 109 -14.76 -7.92 -18.16
N VAL A 110 -15.51 -7.92 -17.06
CA VAL A 110 -15.11 -7.25 -15.80
C VAL A 110 -15.11 -8.24 -14.64
N LEU A 111 -14.00 -8.26 -13.89
CA LEU A 111 -13.90 -8.94 -12.60
C LEU A 111 -13.74 -7.88 -11.51
N GLN A 112 -14.74 -7.75 -10.64
CA GLN A 112 -14.67 -6.91 -9.44
C GLN A 112 -14.62 -7.81 -8.19
N THR A 113 -13.62 -7.58 -7.33
CA THR A 113 -13.38 -8.42 -6.14
C THR A 113 -13.32 -7.62 -4.86
N TRP A 114 -13.78 -8.22 -3.77
CA TRP A 114 -13.77 -7.71 -2.40
C TRP A 114 -14.76 -6.56 -2.14
N HIS A 115 -14.30 -5.32 -1.92
CA HIS A 115 -15.18 -4.21 -1.54
C HIS A 115 -15.64 -3.36 -2.74
N HIS A 116 -16.72 -2.59 -2.50
CA HIS A 116 -17.15 -1.44 -3.32
C HIS A 116 -17.46 -1.72 -4.80
N HIS A 117 -18.05 -2.89 -5.07
CA HIS A 117 -18.64 -3.22 -6.36
C HIS A 117 -19.67 -2.17 -6.81
N PHE A 118 -19.65 -1.79 -8.09
CA PHE A 118 -20.54 -0.75 -8.61
C PHE A 118 -21.45 -1.21 -9.76
N LEU A 119 -21.15 -2.35 -10.41
CA LEU A 119 -22.01 -2.97 -11.43
C LEU A 119 -23.18 -3.75 -10.80
N GLY A 120 -24.00 -3.03 -10.03
CA GLY A 120 -25.07 -3.59 -9.18
C GLY A 120 -26.21 -4.29 -9.95
N GLN A 121 -26.26 -4.17 -11.28
CA GLN A 121 -27.15 -4.98 -12.12
C GLN A 121 -26.79 -6.47 -12.04
N VAL A 122 -25.53 -6.80 -11.75
CA VAL A 122 -25.05 -8.17 -11.56
C VAL A 122 -24.87 -8.48 -10.08
N GLY A 123 -24.05 -7.69 -9.37
CA GLY A 123 -23.79 -7.90 -7.95
C GLY A 123 -23.22 -6.67 -7.29
N ILE A 124 -23.58 -6.45 -6.03
CA ILE A 124 -23.00 -5.42 -5.17
C ILE A 124 -22.71 -5.98 -3.78
N GLY A 125 -21.48 -5.77 -3.30
CA GLY A 125 -21.09 -6.15 -1.95
C GLY A 125 -21.84 -5.31 -0.90
N ILE A 126 -22.48 -5.96 0.07
CA ILE A 126 -23.35 -5.29 1.06
C ILE A 126 -22.91 -5.45 2.51
N GLN A 127 -22.17 -6.50 2.84
CA GLN A 127 -21.84 -6.80 4.23
C GLN A 127 -20.56 -7.62 4.33
N ARG A 128 -19.64 -7.19 5.20
CA ARG A 128 -18.47 -7.99 5.56
C ARG A 128 -18.81 -9.01 6.63
N VAL A 129 -18.34 -10.24 6.44
CA VAL A 129 -18.43 -11.35 7.38
C VAL A 129 -17.02 -11.71 7.81
N TYR A 130 -16.80 -11.75 9.12
CA TYR A 130 -15.50 -12.02 9.71
C TYR A 130 -15.34 -13.50 10.07
N GLY A 131 -14.15 -14.06 9.80
CA GLY A 131 -13.79 -15.41 10.23
C GLY A 131 -14.59 -16.57 9.62
N SER A 132 -15.31 -16.34 8.51
CA SER A 132 -16.01 -17.37 7.75
C SER A 132 -15.29 -17.59 6.44
N ARG A 133 -14.86 -18.84 6.20
CA ARG A 133 -14.00 -19.18 5.06
C ARG A 133 -14.58 -20.24 4.16
N GLY A 134 -15.59 -21.00 4.60
CA GLY A 134 -16.19 -22.05 3.78
C GLY A 134 -16.95 -21.45 2.60
N MET A 135 -16.59 -21.90 1.39
CA MET A 135 -17.20 -21.49 0.13
C MET A 135 -17.78 -22.70 -0.58
N HIS A 136 -19.08 -22.67 -0.80
CA HIS A 136 -19.85 -23.71 -1.45
C HIS A 136 -20.15 -23.32 -2.89
N VAL A 137 -19.77 -24.19 -3.82
CA VAL A 137 -19.99 -23.97 -5.26
C VAL A 137 -21.45 -24.22 -5.59
N VAL A 138 -22.11 -23.25 -6.23
CA VAL A 138 -23.45 -23.42 -6.77
C VAL A 138 -23.33 -24.00 -8.19
N PRO A 139 -23.70 -25.27 -8.41
CA PRO A 139 -23.53 -25.90 -9.72
C PRO A 139 -24.49 -25.29 -10.76
N GLY A 140 -24.11 -25.39 -12.04
CA GLY A 140 -24.98 -25.00 -13.16
C GLY A 140 -24.51 -23.79 -13.96
N HIS A 141 -23.43 -23.11 -13.55
CA HIS A 141 -22.85 -21.99 -14.28
C HIS A 141 -21.45 -22.30 -14.82
N PRO A 142 -21.10 -21.96 -16.09
CA PRO A 142 -19.80 -22.26 -16.67
C PRO A 142 -18.60 -21.67 -15.91
N ALA A 143 -18.77 -20.50 -15.28
CA ALA A 143 -17.73 -19.84 -14.49
C ALA A 143 -17.31 -20.61 -13.23
N VAL A 144 -18.01 -21.67 -12.84
CA VAL A 144 -17.64 -22.56 -11.72
C VAL A 144 -17.66 -24.05 -12.11
N ALA A 145 -17.71 -24.34 -13.41
CA ALA A 145 -17.74 -25.72 -13.89
C ALA A 145 -16.47 -26.49 -13.45
N GLY A 146 -16.67 -27.63 -12.79
CA GLY A 146 -15.58 -28.48 -12.30
C GLY A 146 -14.88 -27.98 -11.04
N LEU A 147 -15.36 -26.91 -10.41
CA LEU A 147 -14.86 -26.47 -9.10
C LEU A 147 -15.52 -27.28 -7.98
N ALA A 148 -14.75 -27.57 -6.93
CA ALA A 148 -15.23 -28.15 -5.69
C ALA A 148 -15.31 -27.06 -4.60
N ASP A 149 -16.06 -27.33 -3.54
CA ASP A 149 -16.09 -26.51 -2.34
C ASP A 149 -14.68 -26.32 -1.77
N PHE A 150 -14.43 -25.14 -1.21
CA PHE A 150 -13.10 -24.76 -0.75
C PHE A 150 -13.17 -23.79 0.43
N ASN A 151 -12.02 -23.58 1.07
CA ASN A 151 -11.86 -22.50 2.05
C ASN A 151 -11.19 -21.29 1.39
N ALA A 152 -11.81 -20.12 1.52
CA ALA A 152 -11.21 -18.85 1.16
C ALA A 152 -9.86 -18.66 1.86
N ARG A 153 -8.93 -18.00 1.17
CA ARG A 153 -7.59 -17.75 1.70
C ARG A 153 -7.60 -16.62 2.73
N TYR A 154 -8.25 -15.51 2.39
CA TYR A 154 -8.50 -14.41 3.31
C TYR A 154 -9.50 -14.85 4.38
N GLU A 155 -9.37 -14.32 5.59
CA GLU A 155 -10.16 -14.75 6.77
C GLU A 155 -11.63 -14.31 6.73
N ASP A 156 -11.91 -13.26 5.98
CA ASP A 156 -13.22 -12.66 5.84
C ASP A 156 -13.76 -12.82 4.41
N HIS A 157 -15.00 -12.39 4.19
CA HIS A 157 -15.58 -12.16 2.87
C HIS A 157 -16.69 -11.11 2.88
N ILE A 158 -17.07 -10.65 1.70
CA ILE A 158 -18.23 -9.79 1.48
C ILE A 158 -19.40 -10.62 0.95
N ILE A 159 -20.59 -10.38 1.48
CA ILE A 159 -21.84 -10.92 0.94
C ILE A 159 -22.26 -10.06 -0.25
N GLU A 160 -22.59 -10.71 -1.36
CA GLU A 160 -23.15 -10.07 -2.55
C GLU A 160 -24.68 -9.98 -2.44
N LYS A 161 -25.21 -8.78 -2.66
CA LYS A 161 -26.59 -8.62 -3.08
C LYS A 161 -26.68 -8.94 -4.58
N VAL A 162 -27.42 -9.98 -4.91
CA VAL A 162 -27.64 -10.43 -6.29
C VAL A 162 -28.47 -9.38 -7.03
N GLY A 163 -27.93 -8.88 -8.15
CA GLY A 163 -28.62 -7.97 -9.05
C GLY A 163 -29.64 -8.69 -9.95
N PRO A 164 -30.49 -7.95 -10.69
CA PRO A 164 -31.49 -8.53 -11.58
C PRO A 164 -30.92 -9.44 -12.67
N ASN A 165 -29.67 -9.24 -13.08
CA ASN A 165 -28.98 -10.05 -14.09
C ASN A 165 -27.97 -11.03 -13.46
N GLY A 166 -27.98 -11.15 -12.13
CA GLY A 166 -27.02 -11.95 -11.37
C GLY A 166 -27.45 -13.39 -11.18
N THR A 167 -26.50 -14.31 -11.39
CA THR A 167 -26.59 -15.73 -11.04
C THR A 167 -25.55 -16.05 -9.98
N VAL A 168 -25.98 -16.61 -8.85
CA VAL A 168 -25.07 -16.98 -7.75
C VAL A 168 -24.12 -18.09 -8.19
N LEU A 169 -22.83 -17.88 -7.93
CA LEU A 169 -21.75 -18.82 -8.20
C LEU A 169 -21.25 -19.53 -6.94
N LEU A 170 -21.16 -18.78 -5.83
CA LEU A 170 -20.63 -19.26 -4.56
C LEU A 170 -21.51 -18.79 -3.41
N MET A 171 -21.69 -19.62 -2.39
CA MET A 171 -22.32 -19.29 -1.12
C MET A 171 -21.36 -19.53 0.05
N ASN A 172 -21.53 -18.81 1.16
CA ASN A 172 -20.81 -19.11 2.40
C ASN A 172 -21.50 -20.22 3.21
N ASP A 173 -20.91 -20.62 4.34
CA ASP A 173 -21.44 -21.62 5.28
C ASP A 173 -22.89 -21.34 5.72
N THR A 174 -23.30 -20.06 5.74
CA THR A 174 -24.65 -19.62 6.10
C THR A 174 -25.58 -19.44 4.90
N GLN A 175 -25.22 -19.98 3.73
CA GLN A 175 -26.00 -19.94 2.49
C GLN A 175 -26.25 -18.52 1.95
N GLN A 176 -25.33 -17.59 2.21
CA GLN A 176 -25.37 -16.23 1.68
C GLN A 176 -24.49 -16.12 0.42
N PRO A 177 -24.91 -15.41 -0.64
CA PRO A 177 -24.12 -15.27 -1.86
C PRO A 177 -22.78 -14.56 -1.64
N VAL A 178 -21.70 -15.10 -2.20
CA VAL A 178 -20.34 -14.53 -2.13
C VAL A 178 -19.75 -14.25 -3.51
N ALA A 179 -20.22 -14.92 -4.55
CA ALA A 179 -19.86 -14.60 -5.93
C ALA A 179 -21.09 -14.68 -6.82
N VAL A 180 -21.20 -13.74 -7.75
CA VAL A 180 -22.32 -13.60 -8.68
C VAL A 180 -21.78 -13.28 -10.07
N ALA A 181 -22.31 -13.95 -11.09
CA ALA A 181 -21.99 -13.69 -12.49
C ALA A 181 -23.23 -13.19 -13.23
N GLY A 182 -23.02 -12.36 -14.25
CA GLY A 182 -24.10 -11.87 -15.09
C GLY A 182 -23.60 -11.25 -16.38
N GLU A 183 -24.52 -11.09 -17.34
CA GLU A 183 -24.24 -10.44 -18.61
C GLU A 183 -24.84 -9.03 -18.62
N LEU A 184 -24.10 -8.08 -19.20
CA LEU A 184 -24.56 -6.71 -19.46
C LEU A 184 -24.26 -6.38 -20.91
N GLY A 185 -25.29 -6.07 -21.70
CA GLY A 185 -25.16 -5.96 -23.15
C GLY A 185 -24.61 -7.26 -23.74
N LYS A 186 -23.43 -7.18 -24.38
CA LYS A 186 -22.75 -8.34 -24.98
C LYS A 186 -21.59 -8.87 -24.12
N GLY A 187 -21.30 -8.24 -22.99
CA GLY A 187 -20.18 -8.58 -22.14
C GLY A 187 -20.60 -9.28 -20.86
N ARG A 188 -19.61 -9.52 -20.00
CA ARG A 188 -19.74 -10.39 -18.83
C ARG A 188 -19.11 -9.75 -17.60
N VAL A 189 -19.74 -9.95 -16.45
CA VAL A 189 -19.29 -9.44 -15.17
C VAL A 189 -19.30 -10.56 -14.15
N ILE A 190 -18.22 -10.64 -13.35
CA ILE A 190 -18.22 -11.39 -12.10
C ILE A 190 -17.96 -10.41 -10.97
N SER A 191 -18.83 -10.46 -9.96
CA SER A 191 -18.70 -9.75 -8.69
C SER A 191 -18.47 -10.78 -7.60
N THR A 192 -17.39 -10.67 -6.85
CA THR A 192 -17.14 -11.60 -5.74
C THR A 192 -16.61 -10.90 -4.52
N GLY A 193 -17.21 -11.18 -3.38
CA GLY A 193 -16.73 -10.73 -2.08
C GLY A 193 -15.52 -11.50 -1.56
N LEU A 194 -14.78 -12.21 -2.40
CA LEU A 194 -13.50 -12.85 -2.04
C LEU A 194 -12.33 -11.91 -2.33
N ALA A 195 -11.37 -11.85 -1.39
CA ALA A 195 -10.13 -11.10 -1.57
C ALA A 195 -9.13 -11.95 -2.36
N LEU A 196 -9.41 -12.17 -3.65
CA LEU A 196 -8.60 -13.03 -4.50
C LEU A 196 -7.17 -12.49 -4.63
N ALA A 197 -6.19 -13.37 -4.42
CA ALA A 197 -4.77 -13.03 -4.44
C ALA A 197 -4.36 -12.07 -3.30
N ILE A 198 -5.16 -11.94 -2.24
CA ILE A 198 -4.85 -11.14 -1.05
C ILE A 198 -4.84 -12.09 0.15
N PRO A 199 -3.68 -12.37 0.78
CA PRO A 199 -3.61 -13.28 1.91
C PRO A 199 -4.03 -12.68 3.25
N GLY A 200 -3.99 -11.34 3.39
CA GLY A 200 -4.14 -10.62 4.65
C GLY A 200 -3.65 -9.17 4.49
N GLY A 201 -4.39 -8.19 5.03
CA GLY A 201 -4.03 -6.78 4.93
C GLY A 201 -4.19 -6.18 3.52
N GLY A 202 -3.46 -5.09 3.23
CA GLY A 202 -3.57 -4.30 1.99
C GLY A 202 -2.59 -4.69 0.87
N SER A 203 -2.01 -5.89 0.89
CA SER A 203 -1.02 -6.30 -0.13
C SER A 203 -1.43 -7.58 -0.85
N SER A 204 -1.36 -7.59 -2.18
CA SER A 204 -1.56 -8.83 -2.95
C SER A 204 -0.31 -9.73 -2.92
N ALA A 205 -0.55 -11.01 -3.14
CA ALA A 205 0.44 -12.04 -3.38
C ALA A 205 0.00 -12.88 -4.60
N PRO A 206 0.89 -13.64 -5.25
CA PRO A 206 0.46 -14.58 -6.27
C PRO A 206 -0.68 -15.48 -5.76
N PRO A 207 -1.72 -15.73 -6.59
CA PRO A 207 -2.84 -16.58 -6.21
C PRO A 207 -2.33 -17.99 -5.92
N LYS A 208 -2.90 -18.65 -4.90
CA LYS A 208 -2.46 -19.98 -4.47
C LYS A 208 -3.64 -20.86 -4.08
N GLY A 209 -3.41 -22.17 -4.09
CA GLY A 209 -4.39 -23.17 -3.66
C GLY A 209 -5.70 -23.03 -4.46
N PRO A 210 -6.87 -22.93 -3.79
CA PRO A 210 -8.17 -22.90 -4.46
C PRO A 210 -8.43 -21.62 -5.27
N GLU A 211 -7.69 -20.53 -5.02
CA GLU A 211 -7.82 -19.30 -5.82
C GLU A 211 -7.41 -19.49 -7.27
N VAL A 212 -6.44 -20.38 -7.54
CA VAL A 212 -5.90 -20.61 -8.88
C VAL A 212 -6.95 -21.22 -9.83
N PRO A 213 -7.59 -22.37 -9.54
CA PRO A 213 -8.63 -22.91 -10.40
C PRO A 213 -9.84 -21.99 -10.49
N LEU A 214 -10.20 -21.28 -9.41
CA LEU A 214 -11.29 -20.30 -9.41
C LEU A 214 -11.02 -19.14 -10.37
N LEU A 215 -9.84 -18.50 -10.28
CA LEU A 215 -9.45 -17.41 -11.16
C LEU A 215 -9.40 -17.87 -12.63
N LYS A 216 -8.87 -19.06 -12.90
CA LYS A 216 -8.88 -19.62 -14.27
C LYS A 216 -10.30 -19.77 -14.80
N ALA A 217 -11.22 -20.29 -14.00
CA ALA A 217 -12.62 -20.46 -14.41
C ALA A 217 -13.31 -19.10 -14.63
N PHE A 218 -13.09 -18.14 -13.74
CA PHE A 218 -13.63 -16.79 -13.85
C PHE A 218 -13.11 -16.07 -15.11
N LEU A 219 -11.80 -16.04 -15.30
CA LEU A 219 -11.16 -15.40 -16.46
C LEU A 219 -11.54 -16.08 -17.77
N SER A 220 -11.67 -17.41 -17.77
CA SER A 220 -12.12 -18.16 -18.95
C SER A 220 -13.56 -17.78 -19.33
N TRP A 221 -14.46 -17.61 -18.36
CA TRP A 221 -15.84 -17.22 -18.66
C TRP A 221 -15.93 -15.74 -19.04
N LEU A 222 -15.15 -14.87 -18.41
CA LEU A 222 -15.08 -13.44 -18.72
C LEU A 222 -14.43 -13.12 -20.07
N THR A 223 -13.72 -14.08 -20.68
CA THR A 223 -13.11 -13.89 -21.99
C THR A 223 -14.19 -13.54 -23.03
N PRO A 224 -14.07 -12.38 -23.72
CA PRO A 224 -15.05 -11.91 -24.69
C PRO A 224 -15.33 -12.92 -25.80
N THR A 225 -16.61 -13.04 -26.16
CA THR A 225 -17.04 -13.73 -27.39
C THR A 225 -17.15 -12.77 -28.59
N VAL A 226 -17.19 -11.46 -28.32
CA VAL A 226 -17.25 -10.40 -29.33
C VAL A 226 -15.83 -10.00 -29.73
N PRO A 227 -15.48 -10.03 -31.04
CA PRO A 227 -14.18 -9.58 -31.51
C PRO A 227 -13.86 -8.15 -31.07
N ARG A 228 -12.61 -7.88 -30.70
CA ARG A 228 -12.19 -6.55 -30.21
C ARG A 228 -12.55 -5.42 -31.19
N ALA A 229 -12.42 -5.64 -32.50
CA ALA A 229 -12.78 -4.65 -33.51
C ALA A 229 -14.25 -4.23 -33.43
N ASP A 230 -15.16 -5.17 -33.20
CA ASP A 230 -16.59 -4.90 -33.06
C ASP A 230 -16.92 -4.23 -31.73
N ARG A 231 -16.21 -4.58 -30.65
CA ARG A 231 -16.33 -3.91 -29.35
C ARG A 231 -15.94 -2.43 -29.49
N VAL A 232 -14.77 -2.18 -30.08
CA VAL A 232 -14.26 -0.82 -30.31
C VAL A 232 -15.17 -0.04 -31.25
N GLY A 233 -15.62 -0.63 -32.37
CA GLY A 233 -16.50 0.03 -33.32
C GLY A 233 -17.88 0.38 -32.76
N GLN A 234 -18.39 -0.37 -31.77
CA GLN A 234 -19.63 -0.03 -31.07
C GLN A 234 -19.46 1.20 -30.17
N VAL A 235 -18.34 1.27 -29.44
CA VAL A 235 -18.07 2.33 -28.46
C VAL A 235 -17.57 3.61 -29.13
N LEU A 236 -16.72 3.50 -30.16
CA LEU A 236 -16.05 4.63 -30.82
C LEU A 236 -16.70 5.00 -32.16
N GLN A 237 -17.93 5.48 -32.11
CA GLN A 237 -18.65 6.00 -33.30
C GLN A 237 -18.03 7.29 -33.85
N THR A 238 -17.36 8.07 -33.00
CA THR A 238 -16.63 9.28 -33.38
C THR A 238 -15.22 9.23 -32.81
N PRO A 239 -14.22 9.89 -33.44
CA PRO A 239 -12.88 9.97 -32.88
C PRO A 239 -12.87 10.57 -31.48
N ARG A 240 -12.15 9.92 -30.56
CA ARG A 240 -11.99 10.34 -29.17
C ARG A 240 -10.51 10.51 -28.84
N LEU A 241 -10.21 11.53 -28.03
CA LEU A 241 -8.92 11.74 -27.38
C LEU A 241 -9.13 11.55 -25.89
N GLU A 242 -8.27 10.75 -25.26
CA GLU A 242 -8.17 10.66 -23.81
C GLU A 242 -6.72 10.87 -23.39
N VAL A 243 -6.52 11.71 -22.38
CA VAL A 243 -5.22 11.94 -21.74
C VAL A 243 -5.38 11.68 -20.24
N SER A 244 -4.48 10.89 -19.67
CA SER A 244 -4.47 10.52 -18.26
C SER A 244 -3.07 10.66 -17.64
N PRO A 245 -2.98 11.05 -16.35
CA PRO A 245 -4.07 11.59 -15.54
C PRO A 245 -4.50 13.00 -16.03
N ALA A 246 -5.69 13.46 -15.66
CA ALA A 246 -6.14 14.83 -16.01
C ALA A 246 -5.35 15.92 -15.25
N GLU A 247 -4.84 15.56 -14.07
CA GLU A 247 -4.02 16.42 -13.22
C GLU A 247 -2.89 15.60 -12.60
N ALA A 248 -1.69 16.16 -12.59
CA ALA A 248 -0.51 15.54 -12.03
C ALA A 248 0.18 16.48 -11.04
N LEU A 249 0.57 15.92 -9.89
CA LEU A 249 1.36 16.60 -8.86
C LEU A 249 2.79 16.07 -8.91
N SER A 250 3.76 16.97 -8.89
CA SER A 250 5.18 16.61 -8.99
C SER A 250 6.05 17.60 -8.23
N ALA A 251 7.19 17.16 -7.74
CA ALA A 251 8.22 18.09 -7.29
C ALA A 251 8.71 18.95 -8.46
N ALA A 252 8.97 20.22 -8.17
CA ALA A 252 9.56 21.15 -9.13
C ALA A 252 10.93 20.64 -9.60
N GLY A 253 11.15 20.66 -10.92
CA GLY A 253 12.35 20.15 -11.59
C GLY A 253 12.25 18.71 -12.10
N PHE A 254 11.13 18.02 -11.85
CA PHE A 254 10.89 16.67 -12.37
C PHE A 254 10.06 16.69 -13.66
N PRO A 255 10.29 15.74 -14.58
CA PRO A 255 9.37 15.51 -15.68
C PRO A 255 8.07 14.88 -15.16
N VAL A 256 6.97 15.29 -15.79
CA VAL A 256 5.63 14.77 -15.54
C VAL A 256 5.16 14.06 -16.80
N GLU A 257 4.84 12.79 -16.66
CA GLU A 257 4.40 11.93 -17.75
C GLU A 257 2.88 11.83 -17.79
N PHE A 258 2.33 11.91 -18.99
CA PHE A 258 0.93 11.63 -19.30
C PHE A 258 0.86 10.56 -20.37
N HIS A 259 -0.17 9.71 -20.31
CA HIS A 259 -0.53 8.82 -21.40
C HIS A 259 -1.68 9.44 -22.17
N ALA A 260 -1.57 9.51 -23.49
CA ALA A 260 -2.67 9.88 -24.36
C ALA A 260 -3.01 8.74 -25.30
N ALA A 261 -4.30 8.59 -25.59
CA ALA A 261 -4.79 7.68 -26.61
C ALA A 261 -5.74 8.43 -27.53
N VAL A 262 -5.67 8.11 -28.82
CA VAL A 262 -6.63 8.54 -29.83
C VAL A 262 -7.25 7.29 -30.44
N GLY A 263 -8.57 7.22 -30.43
CA GLY A 263 -9.32 6.08 -30.93
C GLY A 263 -10.39 6.47 -31.91
N SER A 264 -10.62 5.61 -32.91
CA SER A 264 -11.69 5.76 -33.89
C SER A 264 -12.03 4.40 -34.51
N ALA A 265 -13.28 4.22 -34.94
CA ALA A 265 -13.69 3.07 -35.75
C ALA A 265 -12.93 2.96 -37.10
N GLN A 266 -12.40 4.07 -37.61
CA GLN A 266 -11.54 4.12 -38.81
C GLN A 266 -10.37 5.06 -38.52
N LEU A 267 -9.30 4.53 -37.93
CA LEU A 267 -8.17 5.36 -37.54
C LEU A 267 -7.33 5.74 -38.78
N ALA A 268 -7.41 7.02 -39.15
CA ALA A 268 -6.47 7.64 -40.09
C ALA A 268 -5.13 7.93 -39.39
N ASP A 269 -4.17 8.53 -40.11
CA ASP A 269 -2.94 9.04 -39.50
C ASP A 269 -3.28 10.01 -38.36
N VAL A 270 -2.76 9.69 -37.17
CA VAL A 270 -2.94 10.49 -35.97
C VAL A 270 -1.69 11.32 -35.73
N VAL A 271 -1.86 12.63 -35.64
CA VAL A 271 -0.82 13.55 -35.18
C VAL A 271 -1.27 14.15 -33.85
N LEU A 272 -0.50 13.89 -32.79
CA LEU A 272 -0.73 14.43 -31.46
C LEU A 272 0.33 15.49 -31.14
N THR A 273 -0.11 16.64 -30.64
CA THR A 273 0.74 17.78 -30.29
C THR A 273 0.33 18.33 -28.94
N CYS A 274 1.31 18.82 -28.18
CA CYS A 274 1.09 19.53 -26.92
C CYS A 274 2.23 20.54 -26.76
N GLU A 275 1.90 21.83 -26.73
CA GLU A 275 2.91 22.89 -26.63
C GLU A 275 3.60 22.82 -25.26
N GLY A 276 4.94 22.84 -25.25
CA GLY A 276 5.71 22.70 -24.02
C GLY A 276 5.85 21.26 -23.49
N ALA A 277 5.39 20.25 -24.25
CA ALA A 277 5.59 18.84 -23.94
C ALA A 277 6.32 18.11 -25.08
N THR A 278 7.11 17.10 -24.73
CA THR A 278 7.63 16.13 -25.69
C THR A 278 6.57 15.06 -25.92
N VAL A 279 6.23 14.77 -27.18
CA VAL A 279 5.26 13.74 -27.55
C VAL A 279 5.96 12.60 -28.27
N SER A 280 5.78 11.38 -27.80
CA SER A 280 6.34 10.17 -28.40
C SER A 280 5.26 9.10 -28.59
N PRO A 281 5.12 8.49 -29.78
CA PRO A 281 4.16 7.40 -29.98
C PRO A 281 4.59 6.16 -29.18
N GLU A 282 3.61 5.47 -28.58
CA GLU A 282 3.84 4.18 -27.94
C GLU A 282 3.70 3.04 -28.97
N PRO A 283 4.49 1.94 -28.83
CA PRO A 283 4.36 0.79 -29.71
C PRO A 283 2.93 0.25 -29.72
N ALA A 284 2.40 -0.02 -30.91
CA ALA A 284 1.10 -0.67 -31.04
C ALA A 284 1.20 -2.08 -30.43
N ALA A 285 0.37 -2.36 -29.43
CA ALA A 285 0.30 -3.68 -28.81
C ALA A 285 -0.53 -4.68 -29.63
N GLU A 286 -0.54 -4.55 -30.96
CA GLU A 286 -1.49 -5.22 -31.84
C GLU A 286 -0.84 -6.29 -32.72
N SER A 287 -1.65 -7.30 -33.04
CA SER A 287 -1.33 -8.34 -34.03
C SER A 287 -1.05 -7.69 -35.40
N PRO A 288 -0.02 -8.14 -36.14
CA PRO A 288 0.38 -7.56 -37.43
C PRO A 288 -0.73 -7.55 -38.50
N ASP A 289 -1.82 -8.29 -38.31
CA ASP A 289 -2.84 -8.55 -39.35
C ASP A 289 -4.13 -7.68 -39.23
N ALA A 290 -4.23 -6.74 -38.29
CA ALA A 290 -5.41 -5.87 -38.13
C ALA A 290 -5.07 -4.36 -38.15
N PRO A 291 -5.90 -3.50 -38.77
CA PRO A 291 -5.69 -2.06 -38.75
C PRO A 291 -5.87 -1.51 -37.32
N PRO A 292 -5.01 -0.57 -36.88
CA PRO A 292 -5.04 -0.08 -35.53
C PRO A 292 -6.26 0.79 -35.27
N LEU A 293 -7.07 0.44 -34.28
CA LEU A 293 -8.24 1.23 -33.88
C LEU A 293 -7.90 2.25 -32.79
N LEU A 294 -6.70 2.14 -32.21
CA LEU A 294 -6.16 3.00 -31.16
C LEU A 294 -4.70 3.35 -31.46
N ARG A 295 -4.33 4.62 -31.25
CA ARG A 295 -2.93 5.07 -31.19
C ARG A 295 -2.66 5.70 -29.83
N ALA A 296 -1.64 5.17 -29.14
CA ALA A 296 -1.20 5.65 -27.85
C ALA A 296 0.07 6.51 -27.99
N PHE A 297 0.21 7.47 -27.11
CA PHE A 297 1.32 8.41 -27.03
C PHE A 297 1.69 8.62 -25.57
N ARG A 298 2.97 8.85 -25.33
CA ARG A 298 3.48 9.38 -24.07
C ARG A 298 3.78 10.86 -24.25
N LEU A 299 3.35 11.67 -23.29
CA LEU A 299 3.67 13.09 -23.21
C LEU A 299 4.51 13.34 -21.97
N SER A 300 5.62 14.05 -22.14
CA SER A 300 6.50 14.45 -21.04
C SER A 300 6.55 15.97 -20.94
N VAL A 301 6.16 16.50 -19.78
CA VAL A 301 6.25 17.93 -19.44
C VAL A 301 7.36 18.12 -18.43
N THR A 302 8.39 18.91 -18.76
CA THR A 302 9.45 19.26 -17.80
C THR A 302 9.03 20.45 -16.96
N THR A 303 9.03 20.30 -15.64
CA THR A 303 8.76 21.40 -14.70
C THR A 303 10.03 22.20 -14.41
N GLU A 304 9.88 23.50 -14.15
CA GLU A 304 11.01 24.36 -13.76
C GLU A 304 11.51 23.98 -12.35
N PRO A 305 12.83 23.79 -12.14
CA PRO A 305 13.38 23.57 -10.81
C PRO A 305 13.07 24.72 -9.86
N GLN A 306 12.89 24.39 -8.57
CA GLN A 306 12.72 25.37 -7.48
C GLN A 306 11.56 26.37 -7.63
N ARG A 307 10.62 26.12 -8.54
CA ARG A 307 9.50 27.01 -8.80
C ARG A 307 8.18 26.29 -8.62
N GLU A 308 7.39 26.80 -7.67
CA GLU A 308 6.00 26.40 -7.56
C GLU A 308 5.19 26.99 -8.73
N ARG A 309 4.48 26.12 -9.44
CA ARG A 309 3.68 26.52 -10.60
C ARG A 309 2.55 25.54 -10.85
N GLU A 310 1.35 26.07 -10.97
CA GLU A 310 0.22 25.40 -11.58
C GLU A 310 0.14 25.83 -13.05
N GLN A 311 0.12 24.86 -13.97
CA GLN A 311 0.06 25.14 -15.40
C GLN A 311 -0.86 24.15 -16.11
N GLU A 312 -1.70 24.69 -16.99
CA GLU A 312 -2.56 23.91 -17.88
C GLU A 312 -1.89 23.74 -19.25
N TYR A 313 -2.00 22.55 -19.81
CA TYR A 313 -1.51 22.17 -21.13
C TYR A 313 -2.68 21.68 -21.98
N THR A 314 -2.75 22.13 -23.23
CA THR A 314 -3.77 21.68 -24.19
C THR A 314 -3.17 20.63 -25.12
N VAL A 315 -3.61 19.39 -24.98
CA VAL A 315 -3.25 18.28 -25.86
C VAL A 315 -4.19 18.29 -27.04
N ARG A 316 -3.65 18.34 -28.26
CA ARG A 316 -4.41 18.39 -29.51
C ARG A 316 -4.09 17.18 -30.37
N ALA A 317 -5.12 16.46 -30.81
CA ALA A 317 -5.00 15.36 -31.75
C ALA A 317 -5.72 15.69 -33.05
N ARG A 318 -5.04 15.48 -34.19
CA ARG A 318 -5.67 15.47 -35.51
C ARG A 318 -5.86 14.03 -35.96
N ALA A 319 -7.10 13.65 -36.26
CA ALA A 319 -7.47 12.34 -36.77
C ALA A 319 -8.60 12.48 -37.80
N GLY A 320 -8.35 12.07 -39.05
CA GLY A 320 -9.38 12.06 -40.10
C GLY A 320 -10.00 13.42 -40.41
N GLY A 321 -9.23 14.51 -40.28
CA GLY A 321 -9.71 15.89 -40.49
C GLY A 321 -10.40 16.53 -39.28
N LEU A 322 -10.64 15.77 -38.20
CA LEU A 322 -11.15 16.30 -36.93
C LEU A 322 -9.99 16.72 -36.03
N SER A 323 -10.19 17.80 -35.29
CA SER A 323 -9.28 18.28 -34.24
C SER A 323 -9.94 18.04 -32.88
N LEU A 324 -9.32 17.20 -32.07
CA LEU A 324 -9.74 16.88 -30.72
C LEU A 324 -8.81 17.58 -29.73
N GLU A 325 -9.35 18.08 -28.63
CA GLU A 325 -8.57 18.75 -27.60
C GLU A 325 -8.94 18.23 -26.21
N GLN A 326 -7.94 18.04 -25.36
CA GLN A 326 -8.12 17.80 -23.94
C GLN A 326 -7.09 18.61 -23.15
N LYS A 327 -7.54 19.23 -22.06
CA LYS A 327 -6.67 19.96 -21.13
C LYS A 327 -6.18 19.03 -20.03
N VAL A 328 -4.91 19.16 -19.67
CA VAL A 328 -4.31 18.52 -18.50
C VAL A 328 -3.60 19.56 -17.64
N ARG A 329 -3.50 19.31 -16.35
CA ARG A 329 -2.85 20.22 -15.39
C ARG A 329 -1.62 19.59 -14.77
N VAL A 330 -0.56 20.38 -14.67
CA VAL A 330 0.64 20.05 -13.89
C VAL A 330 0.74 21.01 -12.73
N ASN A 331 0.80 20.46 -11.52
CA ASN A 331 1.11 21.18 -10.29
C ASN A 331 2.54 20.83 -9.88
N ALA A 332 3.48 21.72 -10.16
CA ALA A 332 4.84 21.63 -9.67
C ALA A 332 4.89 22.25 -8.26
N VAL A 333 5.26 21.45 -7.26
CA VAL A 333 5.42 21.91 -5.88
C VAL A 333 6.89 22.09 -5.52
N TYR A 334 7.16 23.18 -4.80
CA TYR A 334 8.47 23.46 -4.24
C TYR A 334 8.33 23.93 -2.80
N GLY A 335 9.26 23.51 -1.95
CA GLY A 335 9.43 24.04 -0.60
C GLY A 335 10.91 24.28 -0.36
N THR A 336 11.25 25.47 0.12
CA THR A 336 12.63 25.85 0.45
C THR A 336 13.14 24.97 1.58
N PRO A 337 14.32 24.34 1.45
CA PRO A 337 14.92 23.58 2.54
C PRO A 337 15.13 24.45 3.80
N PRO A 338 14.77 23.97 5.00
CA PRO A 338 15.16 24.61 6.25
C PRO A 338 16.69 24.66 6.40
N LYS A 339 17.21 25.70 7.07
CA LYS A 339 18.67 25.90 7.27
C LYS A 339 19.36 24.70 7.94
N GLU A 340 18.68 24.07 8.91
CA GLU A 340 19.17 22.89 9.64
C GLU A 340 18.27 21.68 9.37
N GLU A 341 17.98 21.45 8.09
CA GLU A 341 17.07 20.38 7.67
C GLU A 341 17.57 19.00 8.13
N VAL A 342 16.71 18.27 8.84
CA VAL A 342 16.89 16.85 9.10
C VAL A 342 16.52 16.07 7.85
N ARG A 343 17.47 15.31 7.30
CA ARG A 343 17.28 14.46 6.13
C ARG A 343 17.73 13.07 6.53
N GLY A 344 16.80 12.23 6.98
CA GLY A 344 17.19 10.95 7.53
C GLY A 344 16.31 9.80 7.13
N VAL A 345 16.61 8.65 7.73
CA VAL A 345 15.86 7.41 7.56
C VAL A 345 15.75 6.67 8.88
N TRP A 346 14.63 5.97 9.04
CA TRP A 346 14.49 4.92 10.03
C TRP A 346 14.97 3.59 9.46
N LEU A 347 15.76 2.86 10.24
CA LEU A 347 16.32 1.57 9.84
C LEU A 347 16.27 0.56 10.99
N HIS A 348 16.18 -0.71 10.61
CA HIS A 348 16.28 -1.83 11.51
C HIS A 348 17.66 -2.49 11.40
N VAL A 349 18.10 -3.13 12.48
CA VAL A 349 19.25 -4.05 12.45
C VAL A 349 18.95 -5.21 11.50
N ALA A 350 19.87 -5.45 10.58
CA ALA A 350 19.90 -6.60 9.67
C ALA A 350 21.30 -6.69 9.06
N THR A 351 21.78 -7.88 8.72
CA THR A 351 23.15 -8.13 8.22
C THR A 351 23.52 -7.23 7.03
N GLU A 352 22.63 -7.08 6.06
CA GLU A 352 22.80 -6.23 4.88
C GLU A 352 22.73 -4.72 5.19
N LYS A 353 22.36 -4.35 6.41
CA LYS A 353 22.25 -2.99 6.93
C LYS A 353 23.32 -2.68 7.98
N HIS A 354 24.44 -3.43 7.96
CA HIS A 354 25.55 -3.19 8.88
C HIS A 354 26.03 -1.73 8.82
N PRO A 355 26.29 -1.04 9.95
CA PRO A 355 26.58 0.40 9.98
C PRO A 355 27.78 0.82 9.13
N ARG A 356 28.80 -0.04 9.03
CA ARG A 356 29.97 0.14 8.14
C ARG A 356 29.61 0.37 6.66
N LEU A 357 28.47 -0.17 6.22
CA LEU A 357 27.96 -0.02 4.86
C LEU A 357 26.99 1.15 4.79
N VAL A 358 26.08 1.24 5.77
CA VAL A 358 24.98 2.20 5.74
C VAL A 358 25.43 3.64 5.94
N MET A 359 26.27 3.95 6.92
CA MET A 359 26.59 5.35 7.24
C MET A 359 27.32 6.10 6.10
N PRO A 360 28.31 5.50 5.41
CA PRO A 360 28.88 6.10 4.20
C PRO A 360 27.85 6.26 3.08
N GLU A 361 26.93 5.31 2.95
CA GLU A 361 25.88 5.36 1.94
C GLU A 361 24.89 6.49 2.21
N LEU A 362 24.42 6.66 3.46
CA LEU A 362 23.56 7.78 3.83
C LEU A 362 24.21 9.13 3.49
N LYS A 363 25.50 9.29 3.80
CA LYS A 363 26.26 10.49 3.43
C LYS A 363 26.29 10.71 1.92
N ARG A 364 26.53 9.64 1.15
CA ARG A 364 26.53 9.66 -0.33
C ARG A 364 25.17 10.07 -0.88
N LEU A 365 24.09 9.67 -0.24
CA LEU A 365 22.70 9.97 -0.62
C LEU A 365 22.23 11.38 -0.20
N GLY A 366 23.05 12.14 0.53
CA GLY A 366 22.68 13.47 1.00
C GLY A 366 21.90 13.46 2.32
N LEU A 367 21.79 12.31 2.97
CA LEU A 367 21.16 12.14 4.27
C LEU A 367 22.17 12.44 5.39
N ASN A 368 21.70 13.06 6.48
CA ASN A 368 22.50 13.49 7.62
C ASN A 368 22.04 12.89 8.96
N THR A 369 20.95 12.12 8.99
CA THR A 369 20.42 11.51 10.21
C THR A 369 20.04 10.05 9.99
N ALA A 370 20.38 9.20 10.96
CA ALA A 370 19.96 7.81 11.02
C ALA A 370 19.18 7.59 12.32
N VAL A 371 18.04 6.92 12.23
CA VAL A 371 17.26 6.49 13.40
C VAL A 371 17.19 4.97 13.45
N LEU A 372 17.98 4.37 14.34
CA LEU A 372 18.21 2.92 14.37
C LEU A 372 17.39 2.24 15.46
N ARG A 373 16.60 1.23 15.11
CA ARG A 373 15.95 0.38 16.12
C ARG A 373 17.00 -0.44 16.83
N ILE A 374 17.18 -0.24 18.14
CA ILE A 374 18.23 -0.92 18.89
C ILE A 374 17.75 -1.68 20.13
N ALA A 375 16.53 -1.45 20.60
CA ALA A 375 15.95 -2.21 21.69
C ALA A 375 14.42 -2.25 21.64
N GLY A 376 13.83 -3.18 22.37
CA GLY A 376 12.38 -3.30 22.52
C GLY A 376 12.01 -4.49 23.39
N GLY A 377 10.90 -4.39 24.12
CA GLY A 377 10.51 -5.44 25.07
C GLY A 377 11.64 -5.71 26.06
N THR A 378 12.17 -6.94 26.04
CA THR A 378 13.33 -7.34 26.86
C THR A 378 14.62 -7.58 26.08
N ALA A 379 14.64 -7.27 24.77
CA ALA A 379 15.83 -7.42 23.94
C ALA A 379 16.55 -6.11 23.65
N ALA A 380 17.85 -6.26 23.39
CA ALA A 380 18.75 -5.22 22.92
C ALA A 380 19.71 -5.78 21.87
N PHE A 381 19.96 -5.01 20.80
CA PHE A 381 20.92 -5.34 19.75
C PHE A 381 22.32 -4.76 20.04
N TYR A 382 22.63 -4.57 21.32
CA TYR A 382 23.87 -3.97 21.81
C TYR A 382 24.26 -4.62 23.14
N GLY A 383 25.45 -4.33 23.67
CA GLY A 383 25.95 -4.89 24.93
C GLY A 383 25.23 -4.34 26.17
N SER A 384 23.90 -4.47 26.25
CA SER A 384 23.09 -3.98 27.35
C SER A 384 23.39 -4.73 28.64
N LYS A 385 23.44 -3.98 29.75
CA LYS A 385 23.56 -4.51 31.11
C LYS A 385 22.21 -4.52 31.84
N VAL A 386 21.17 -3.94 31.24
CA VAL A 386 19.84 -3.80 31.85
C VAL A 386 18.77 -4.65 31.17
N GLN A 387 19.02 -5.13 29.94
CA GLN A 387 18.13 -6.06 29.24
C GLN A 387 18.61 -7.52 29.39
N PRO A 388 17.69 -8.48 29.59
CA PRO A 388 18.05 -9.88 29.75
C PRO A 388 18.28 -10.63 28.42
N ASP A 389 17.69 -10.17 27.31
CA ASP A 389 17.78 -10.86 26.01
C ASP A 389 18.78 -10.12 25.08
N VAL A 390 20.08 -10.33 25.31
CA VAL A 390 21.18 -9.65 24.57
C VAL A 390 21.89 -10.54 23.54
N GLN A 391 21.50 -11.81 23.43
CA GLN A 391 22.06 -12.75 22.46
C GLN A 391 21.25 -12.69 21.17
N ASP A 392 21.61 -11.75 20.29
CA ASP A 392 20.88 -11.57 19.05
C ASP A 392 21.54 -12.29 17.85
N PRO A 393 20.82 -13.17 17.13
CA PRO A 393 21.34 -13.84 15.93
C PRO A 393 21.64 -12.90 14.75
N LEU A 394 21.13 -11.66 14.76
CA LEU A 394 21.46 -10.60 13.79
C LEU A 394 22.71 -9.80 14.22
N ALA A 395 23.18 -10.01 15.45
CA ALA A 395 24.37 -9.39 16.02
C ALA A 395 25.31 -10.40 16.70
N PRO A 396 25.62 -11.55 16.08
CA PRO A 396 26.25 -12.67 16.77
C PRO A 396 27.62 -12.35 17.37
N ASP A 397 28.30 -11.31 16.84
CA ASP A 397 29.68 -10.95 17.22
C ASP A 397 29.88 -9.45 17.53
N GLY A 398 28.83 -8.66 17.80
CA GLY A 398 29.04 -7.20 17.91
C GLY A 398 27.99 -6.36 18.60
N ASP A 399 28.46 -5.30 19.25
CA ASP A 399 27.64 -4.20 19.74
C ASP A 399 27.26 -3.28 18.57
N TRP A 400 26.04 -3.46 18.03
CA TRP A 400 25.63 -2.68 16.86
C TRP A 400 25.51 -1.20 17.17
N LEU A 401 25.18 -0.82 18.40
CA LEU A 401 25.07 0.58 18.77
C LEU A 401 26.45 1.24 18.77
N ALA A 402 27.45 0.59 19.36
CA ALA A 402 28.83 1.08 19.38
C ALA A 402 29.40 1.23 17.96
N GLU A 403 29.23 0.22 17.10
CA GLU A 403 29.66 0.31 15.70
C GLU A 403 28.88 1.38 14.94
N THR A 404 27.58 1.53 15.20
CA THR A 404 26.74 2.58 14.61
C THR A 404 27.27 3.97 14.96
N VAL A 405 27.51 4.26 16.25
CA VAL A 405 28.07 5.54 16.69
C VAL A 405 29.42 5.82 16.02
N LYS A 406 30.30 4.82 15.99
CA LYS A 406 31.63 4.91 15.36
C LYS A 406 31.54 5.32 13.88
N TYR A 407 30.74 4.62 13.08
CA TYR A 407 30.63 4.95 11.64
C TYR A 407 29.79 6.19 11.38
N ALA A 408 28.78 6.48 12.21
CA ALA A 408 27.99 7.70 12.11
C ALA A 408 28.88 8.93 12.28
N LYS A 409 29.70 8.95 13.36
CA LYS A 409 30.69 10.00 13.61
C LYS A 409 31.70 10.14 12.47
N ALA A 410 32.23 9.03 11.95
CA ALA A 410 33.18 9.05 10.83
C ALA A 410 32.59 9.64 9.54
N ASN A 411 31.27 9.61 9.38
CA ASN A 411 30.59 10.08 8.18
C ASN A 411 29.80 11.39 8.37
N GLY A 412 29.75 11.94 9.58
CA GLY A 412 28.96 13.13 9.89
C GLY A 412 27.46 12.88 9.86
N ILE A 413 27.03 11.68 10.25
CA ILE A 413 25.63 11.29 10.39
C ILE A 413 25.24 11.41 11.87
N GLN A 414 24.15 12.10 12.17
CA GLN A 414 23.55 12.10 13.49
C GLN A 414 22.87 10.76 13.75
N ILE A 415 23.07 10.18 14.94
CA ILE A 415 22.47 8.92 15.33
C ILE A 415 21.48 9.09 16.47
N HIS A 416 20.25 8.64 16.23
CA HIS A 416 19.16 8.61 17.20
C HIS A 416 18.68 7.18 17.37
N PRO A 417 19.21 6.37 18.29
CA PRO A 417 18.67 5.03 18.50
C PRO A 417 17.26 5.14 19.07
N TYR A 418 16.37 4.30 18.55
CA TYR A 418 15.01 4.23 19.02
C TYR A 418 14.71 2.90 19.72
N VAL A 419 13.81 2.99 20.69
CA VAL A 419 13.38 1.86 21.52
C VAL A 419 11.89 1.64 21.30
N ASN A 420 11.50 0.39 21.05
CA ASN A 420 10.11 -0.03 21.09
C ASN A 420 9.69 -0.13 22.57
N ASN A 421 9.17 0.95 23.14
CA ASN A 421 8.99 1.07 24.59
C ASN A 421 7.92 0.11 25.14
N CYS A 422 6.67 0.23 24.70
CA CYS A 422 5.57 -0.51 25.35
C CYS A 422 5.33 -1.92 24.78
N VAL A 423 5.75 -2.20 23.55
CA VAL A 423 5.51 -3.51 22.90
C VAL A 423 6.57 -4.54 23.33
N VAL A 424 6.12 -5.77 23.61
CA VAL A 424 6.96 -6.90 24.04
C VAL A 424 7.04 -7.99 22.96
N GLU A 425 5.94 -8.18 22.22
CA GLU A 425 5.79 -9.17 21.15
C GLU A 425 6.93 -9.14 20.11
N GLY A 426 7.43 -10.32 19.74
CA GLY A 426 8.45 -10.49 18.69
C GLY A 426 9.82 -9.89 19.02
N ARG A 427 10.02 -9.40 20.24
CA ARG A 427 11.23 -8.72 20.74
C ARG A 427 11.74 -9.26 22.07
N THR A 428 11.15 -10.35 22.53
CA THR A 428 11.32 -10.88 23.88
C THR A 428 11.45 -12.39 23.74
N SER A 429 12.45 -13.00 24.37
CA SER A 429 12.59 -14.45 24.33
C SER A 429 11.34 -15.15 24.88
N PRO A 430 10.96 -16.34 24.40
CA PRO A 430 9.82 -17.08 24.95
C PRO A 430 9.87 -17.22 26.48
N GLU A 431 11.06 -17.39 27.05
CA GLU A 431 11.31 -17.48 28.49
C GLU A 431 11.04 -16.15 29.19
N SER A 432 11.57 -15.04 28.67
CA SER A 432 11.30 -13.69 29.19
C SER A 432 9.81 -13.33 29.09
N LEU A 433 9.16 -13.67 27.97
CA LEU A 433 7.74 -13.42 27.77
C LEU A 433 6.88 -14.17 28.79
N LYS A 434 7.19 -15.46 29.00
CA LYS A 434 6.52 -16.27 30.03
C LYS A 434 6.68 -15.64 31.42
N ARG A 435 7.89 -15.21 31.79
CA ARG A 435 8.13 -14.53 33.08
C ARG A 435 7.32 -13.25 33.24
N LEU A 436 7.23 -12.43 32.19
CA LEU A 436 6.43 -11.20 32.21
C LEU A 436 4.93 -11.50 32.38
N ARG A 437 4.43 -12.54 31.70
CA ARG A 437 3.04 -12.98 31.78
C ARG A 437 2.71 -13.53 33.17
N ASP A 438 3.53 -14.43 33.69
CA ASP A 438 3.35 -15.02 35.03
C ASP A 438 3.40 -13.96 36.14
N ALA A 439 4.22 -12.91 35.95
CA ALA A 439 4.30 -11.78 36.87
C ALA A 439 3.16 -10.75 36.69
N GLY A 440 2.22 -10.97 35.75
CA GLY A 440 1.13 -10.06 35.46
C GLY A 440 1.59 -8.69 34.95
N ARG A 441 2.74 -8.61 34.29
CA ARG A 441 3.32 -7.34 33.82
C ARG A 441 2.75 -6.86 32.49
N LEU A 442 1.96 -7.70 31.82
CA LEU A 442 1.43 -7.45 30.49
C LEU A 442 0.03 -6.81 30.53
N GLN A 443 -0.40 -6.27 29.40
CA GLN A 443 -1.75 -5.71 29.22
C GLN A 443 -2.78 -6.84 29.05
N GLU A 444 -4.05 -6.51 29.28
CA GLU A 444 -5.20 -7.39 29.03
C GLU A 444 -6.24 -6.65 28.20
N GLY A 445 -6.88 -7.35 27.27
CA GLY A 445 -8.05 -6.87 26.54
C GLY A 445 -9.30 -6.79 27.42
N PRO A 446 -10.41 -6.19 26.93
CA PRO A 446 -11.66 -6.14 27.69
C PRO A 446 -12.27 -7.53 27.94
N ASP A 447 -11.90 -8.54 27.14
CA ASP A 447 -12.26 -9.94 27.30
C ASP A 447 -11.31 -10.72 28.24
N GLY A 448 -10.33 -10.03 28.83
CA GLY A 448 -9.32 -10.60 29.71
C GLY A 448 -8.19 -11.33 28.98
N ARG A 449 -8.15 -11.34 27.65
CA ARG A 449 -7.04 -11.97 26.92
C ARG A 449 -5.75 -11.16 27.09
N PRO A 450 -4.60 -11.82 27.33
CA PRO A 450 -3.34 -11.12 27.47
C PRO A 450 -2.93 -10.48 26.13
N LEU A 451 -2.40 -9.27 26.21
CA LEU A 451 -1.78 -8.56 25.11
C LEU A 451 -0.30 -8.40 25.44
N ASP A 452 0.59 -8.79 24.52
CA ASP A 452 2.04 -8.82 24.72
C ASP A 452 2.67 -7.42 24.64
N TRP A 453 2.23 -6.57 25.57
CA TRP A 453 2.59 -5.17 25.77
C TRP A 453 2.71 -4.91 27.27
N PHE A 454 3.65 -4.06 27.68
CA PHE A 454 3.76 -3.67 29.09
C PHE A 454 2.52 -2.91 29.55
N CYS A 455 2.00 -3.28 30.72
CA CYS A 455 0.92 -2.55 31.37
C CYS A 455 1.44 -1.21 31.93
N PRO A 456 0.88 -0.05 31.51
CA PRO A 456 1.40 1.27 31.88
C PRO A 456 0.94 1.77 33.27
N SER A 457 0.24 0.93 34.03
CA SER A 457 -0.18 1.21 35.41
C SER A 457 0.79 0.65 36.45
N GLN A 458 1.92 0.10 36.03
CA GLN A 458 2.91 -0.54 36.91
C GLN A 458 4.26 0.16 36.82
N ASP A 459 4.76 0.65 37.96
CA ASP A 459 6.04 1.37 38.01
C ASP A 459 7.22 0.48 37.62
N LEU A 460 7.18 -0.83 37.93
CA LEU A 460 8.19 -1.80 37.48
C LEU A 460 8.35 -1.84 35.94
N ASN A 461 7.27 -1.58 35.20
CA ASN A 461 7.34 -1.48 33.73
C ASN A 461 7.92 -0.14 33.29
N PHE A 462 7.58 0.95 33.99
CA PHE A 462 8.21 2.25 33.74
C PHE A 462 9.72 2.17 33.97
N ASP A 463 10.16 1.55 35.06
CA ASP A 463 11.58 1.34 35.36
C ASP A 463 12.29 0.49 34.30
N ALA A 464 11.61 -0.50 33.72
CA ALA A 464 12.17 -1.35 32.68
C ALA A 464 12.39 -0.56 31.38
N MET A 465 11.42 0.27 30.98
CA MET A 465 11.53 1.12 29.78
C MET A 465 12.51 2.29 29.97
N GLU A 466 12.53 2.89 31.16
CA GLU A 466 13.42 4.01 31.52
C GLU A 466 14.90 3.62 31.48
N ARG A 467 15.25 2.49 32.11
CA ARG A 467 16.67 2.07 32.23
C ARG A 467 17.35 1.87 30.88
N VAL A 468 16.63 1.36 29.88
CA VAL A 468 17.15 1.16 28.53
C VAL A 468 17.43 2.50 27.84
N MET A 469 16.48 3.45 27.92
CA MET A 469 16.65 4.78 27.35
C MET A 469 17.83 5.53 27.99
N LEU A 470 17.99 5.41 29.31
CA LEU A 470 19.11 6.02 30.04
C LEU A 470 20.46 5.36 29.73
N GLU A 471 20.50 4.03 29.62
CA GLU A 471 21.73 3.31 29.25
C GLU A 471 22.24 3.75 27.88
N ILE A 472 21.35 3.81 26.88
CA ILE A 472 21.69 4.29 25.52
C ILE A 472 22.23 5.72 25.58
N ALA A 473 21.49 6.63 26.24
CA ALA A 473 21.82 8.05 26.27
C ALA A 473 23.14 8.36 27.00
N THR A 474 23.45 7.61 28.07
CA THR A 474 24.60 7.91 28.95
C THR A 474 25.87 7.16 28.59
N GLN A 475 25.78 6.01 27.91
CA GLN A 475 26.94 5.13 27.70
C GLN A 475 27.52 5.14 26.27
N TYR A 476 26.76 5.56 25.26
CA TYR A 476 27.15 5.37 23.85
C TYR A 476 27.55 6.65 23.10
N GLY A 477 27.31 7.85 23.65
CA GLY A 477 27.67 9.10 22.98
C GLY A 477 26.83 9.38 21.72
N VAL A 478 25.53 9.10 21.80
CA VAL A 478 24.54 9.32 20.72
C VAL A 478 24.10 10.79 20.66
N ASP A 479 23.60 11.24 19.50
CA ASP A 479 23.08 12.62 19.33
C ASP A 479 21.68 12.79 19.91
N GLY A 480 20.89 11.71 19.91
CA GLY A 480 19.58 11.68 20.51
C GLY A 480 19.10 10.27 20.83
N VAL A 481 17.95 10.19 21.48
CA VAL A 481 17.17 8.97 21.67
C VAL A 481 15.74 9.22 21.19
N GLN A 482 15.10 8.18 20.68
CA GLN A 482 13.73 8.28 20.19
C GLN A 482 12.81 7.24 20.81
N TYR A 483 11.64 7.69 21.28
CA TYR A 483 10.55 6.81 21.65
C TYR A 483 9.86 6.26 20.39
N ASP A 484 9.63 4.95 20.33
CA ASP A 484 8.68 4.33 19.39
C ASP A 484 7.81 3.34 20.18
N PHE A 485 6.63 3.01 19.65
CA PHE A 485 5.64 2.18 20.35
C PHE A 485 5.34 2.68 21.78
N ILE A 486 5.51 3.98 22.04
CA ILE A 486 5.19 4.65 23.30
C ILE A 486 3.68 4.93 23.38
N ARG A 487 2.90 3.85 23.49
CA ARG A 487 1.45 3.85 23.31
C ARG A 487 0.81 2.53 23.77
N TYR A 488 -0.51 2.44 23.65
CA TYR A 488 -1.26 1.18 23.69
C TYR A 488 -1.25 0.48 22.31
N PRO A 489 -1.52 -0.84 22.24
CA PRO A 489 -1.66 -1.54 20.96
C PRO A 489 -2.75 -0.92 20.08
N ASN A 490 -3.90 -0.65 20.66
CA ASN A 490 -5.12 -0.08 20.08
C ASN A 490 -6.07 0.33 21.23
N ASP A 491 -7.34 0.62 20.91
CA ASP A 491 -8.41 0.96 21.86
C ASP A 491 -8.80 -0.19 22.80
N GLN A 492 -8.38 -1.42 22.48
CA GLN A 492 -8.60 -2.62 23.29
C GLN A 492 -7.50 -2.85 24.36
N GLY A 493 -6.48 -1.99 24.47
CA GLY A 493 -5.49 -2.03 25.55
C GLY A 493 -5.65 -0.85 26.52
N CYS A 494 -5.64 -0.99 27.85
CA CYS A 494 -5.49 -2.17 28.70
C CYS A 494 -6.56 -2.17 29.80
N PHE A 495 -7.27 -3.28 29.98
CA PHE A 495 -8.42 -3.41 30.88
C PHE A 495 -8.17 -4.31 32.10
N CYS A 496 -6.90 -4.59 32.43
CA CYS A 496 -6.55 -5.42 33.58
C CYS A 496 -7.01 -4.78 34.91
N ALA A 497 -7.14 -5.61 35.95
CA ALA A 497 -7.60 -5.19 37.28
C ALA A 497 -6.76 -4.04 37.89
N LYS A 498 -5.47 -3.96 37.58
CA LYS A 498 -4.58 -2.87 38.04
C LYS A 498 -4.90 -1.53 37.37
N CYS A 499 -5.19 -1.54 36.07
CA CYS A 499 -5.62 -0.33 35.36
C CYS A 499 -6.98 0.15 35.88
N ARG A 500 -7.93 -0.77 36.11
CA ARG A 500 -9.20 -0.45 36.76
C ARG A 500 -9.01 0.22 38.11
N ALA A 501 -8.28 -0.43 39.02
CA ALA A 501 -8.07 0.08 40.37
C ALA A 501 -7.41 1.47 40.36
N ARG A 502 -6.43 1.68 39.45
CA ARG A 502 -5.78 2.98 39.30
C ARG A 502 -6.72 4.04 38.74
N PHE A 503 -7.54 3.72 37.75
CA PHE A 503 -8.52 4.63 37.18
C PHE A 503 -9.59 5.03 38.21
N GLU A 504 -10.12 4.07 38.96
CA GLU A 504 -11.10 4.34 40.03
C GLU A 504 -10.50 5.20 41.14
N ALA A 505 -9.21 4.99 41.47
CA ALA A 505 -8.48 5.82 42.42
C ALA A 505 -8.23 7.24 41.91
N ASP A 506 -7.74 7.39 40.68
CA ASP A 506 -7.40 8.70 40.08
C ASP A 506 -8.68 9.55 39.85
N THR A 507 -9.82 8.91 39.59
CA THR A 507 -11.12 9.59 39.39
C THR A 507 -11.98 9.70 40.65
N GLY A 508 -11.62 8.99 41.72
CA GLY A 508 -12.40 8.90 42.96
C GLY A 508 -13.77 8.22 42.81
N LYS A 509 -14.01 7.49 41.71
CA LYS A 509 -15.30 6.87 41.39
C LYS A 509 -15.13 5.42 40.91
N PRO A 510 -15.83 4.45 41.51
CA PRO A 510 -15.84 3.08 41.00
C PRO A 510 -16.52 3.01 39.61
N VAL A 511 -16.17 2.00 38.82
CA VAL A 511 -16.85 1.64 37.57
C VAL A 511 -17.78 0.46 37.87
N ALA A 512 -19.09 0.64 37.66
CA ALA A 512 -20.07 -0.39 38.00
C ALA A 512 -19.98 -1.60 37.05
N ASN A 513 -20.03 -1.35 35.73
CA ASN A 513 -19.97 -2.39 34.70
C ASN A 513 -18.62 -2.33 33.98
N TRP A 514 -17.58 -2.85 34.62
CA TRP A 514 -16.26 -2.94 33.98
C TRP A 514 -16.20 -4.09 32.94
N PRO A 515 -15.59 -3.88 31.75
CA PRO A 515 -15.09 -2.62 31.19
C PRO A 515 -16.14 -1.86 30.35
N LYS A 516 -17.37 -2.36 30.23
CA LYS A 516 -18.41 -1.81 29.34
C LYS A 516 -18.60 -0.30 29.50
N ASP A 517 -18.70 0.20 30.73
CA ASP A 517 -18.94 1.62 31.00
C ASP A 517 -17.81 2.55 30.50
N VAL A 518 -16.58 2.02 30.34
CA VAL A 518 -15.41 2.77 29.84
C VAL A 518 -15.07 2.50 28.38
N VAL A 519 -15.66 1.46 27.77
CA VAL A 519 -15.51 1.16 26.33
C VAL A 519 -16.63 1.81 25.52
N GLU A 520 -17.88 1.67 25.98
CA GLU A 520 -19.08 2.08 25.25
C GLU A 520 -19.99 3.03 26.05
N GLY A 521 -19.69 3.21 27.35
CA GLY A 521 -20.54 3.96 28.27
C GLY A 521 -20.06 5.37 28.57
N ASP A 522 -20.74 6.00 29.53
CA ASP A 522 -20.58 7.41 29.87
C ASP A 522 -19.18 7.78 30.40
N ARG A 523 -18.36 6.80 30.77
CA ARG A 523 -17.00 7.01 31.29
C ARG A 523 -15.91 6.88 30.22
N HIS A 524 -16.26 6.67 28.95
CA HIS A 524 -15.31 6.51 27.85
C HIS A 524 -14.33 7.69 27.73
N SER A 525 -14.81 8.93 27.80
CA SER A 525 -13.93 10.11 27.73
C SER A 525 -12.95 10.22 28.91
N GLU A 526 -13.39 9.91 30.13
CA GLU A 526 -12.50 9.84 31.30
C GLU A 526 -11.43 8.76 31.12
N TRP A 527 -11.80 7.64 30.52
CA TRP A 527 -10.92 6.52 30.25
C TRP A 527 -9.88 6.84 29.17
N ILE A 528 -10.26 7.53 28.09
CA ILE A 528 -9.31 8.04 27.08
C ILE A 528 -8.28 8.97 27.73
N GLU A 529 -8.73 9.92 28.57
CA GLU A 529 -7.81 10.85 29.25
C GLU A 529 -6.89 10.10 30.23
N PHE A 530 -7.43 9.15 30.99
CA PHE A 530 -6.62 8.29 31.85
C PHE A 530 -5.52 7.57 31.06
N ARG A 531 -5.87 6.93 29.93
CA ARG A 531 -4.92 6.25 29.05
C ARG A 531 -3.84 7.20 28.53
N CYS A 532 -4.23 8.36 28.00
CA CYS A 532 -3.31 9.41 27.56
C CYS A 532 -2.37 9.86 28.70
N GLY A 533 -2.93 10.05 29.89
CA GLY A 533 -2.20 10.44 31.10
C GLY A 533 -1.17 9.40 31.53
N ARG A 534 -1.48 8.10 31.44
CA ARG A 534 -0.52 7.03 31.77
C ARG A 534 0.70 7.04 30.86
N ILE A 535 0.50 7.14 29.55
CA ILE A 535 1.62 7.21 28.59
C ILE A 535 2.39 8.53 28.76
N SER A 536 1.68 9.63 28.96
CA SER A 536 2.29 10.94 29.21
C SER A 536 3.17 10.95 30.45
N ALA A 537 2.74 10.33 31.55
CA ALA A 537 3.55 10.21 32.77
C ALA A 537 4.85 9.41 32.55
N LEU A 538 4.83 8.41 31.67
CA LEU A 538 6.04 7.68 31.29
C LEU A 538 7.00 8.56 30.48
N VAL A 539 6.49 9.30 29.50
CA VAL A 539 7.28 10.24 28.68
C VAL A 539 7.89 11.32 29.56
N GLU A 540 7.09 11.96 30.43
CA GLU A 540 7.54 12.96 31.39
C GLU A 540 8.67 12.42 32.28
N ARG A 541 8.47 11.23 32.86
CA ARG A 541 9.42 10.60 33.76
C ARG A 541 10.77 10.37 33.07
N ILE A 542 10.76 9.69 31.92
CA ILE A 542 11.98 9.37 31.18
C ILE A 542 12.65 10.66 30.67
N SER A 543 11.87 11.61 30.15
CA SER A 543 12.40 12.88 29.66
C SER A 543 13.07 13.67 30.78
N THR A 544 12.44 13.78 31.94
CA THR A 544 13.01 14.45 33.13
C THR A 544 14.34 13.83 33.55
N ARG A 545 14.43 12.50 33.55
CA ARG A 545 15.70 11.80 33.85
C ARG A 545 16.76 12.05 32.79
N LEU A 546 16.42 11.91 31.50
CA LEU A 546 17.33 12.16 30.39
C LEU A 546 17.88 13.59 30.42
N ARG A 547 17.04 14.59 30.65
CA ARG A 547 17.48 16.00 30.79
C ARG A 547 18.46 16.20 31.93
N LYS A 548 18.30 15.45 33.02
CA LYS A 548 19.21 15.52 34.18
C LYS A 548 20.54 14.82 33.92
N GLU A 549 20.53 13.66 33.28
CA GLU A 549 21.72 12.79 33.16
C GLU A 549 22.48 12.89 31.86
N ALA A 550 21.79 13.29 30.79
CA ALA A 550 22.33 13.42 29.44
C ALA A 550 21.76 14.68 28.76
N PRO A 551 21.98 15.89 29.32
CA PRO A 551 21.37 17.14 28.86
C PRO A 551 21.67 17.48 27.40
N GLN A 552 22.78 16.97 26.85
CA GLN A 552 23.18 17.14 25.46
C GLN A 552 22.41 16.25 24.47
N VAL A 553 21.82 15.15 24.94
CA VAL A 553 21.12 14.17 24.11
C VAL A 553 19.72 14.67 23.79
N LYS A 554 19.39 14.69 22.49
CA LYS A 554 18.06 15.10 22.01
C LYS A 554 17.02 14.01 22.25
N ILE A 555 15.80 14.43 22.58
CA ILE A 555 14.67 13.54 22.86
C ILE A 555 13.63 13.72 21.77
N SER A 556 13.21 12.63 21.13
CA SER A 556 12.18 12.67 20.09
C SER A 556 11.23 11.49 20.20
N ALA A 557 10.13 11.51 19.44
CA ALA A 557 9.19 10.40 19.38
C ALA A 557 8.69 10.15 17.96
N ALA A 558 8.65 8.88 17.55
CA ALA A 558 7.87 8.41 16.42
C ALA A 558 6.40 8.26 16.86
N VAL A 559 5.50 9.00 16.23
CA VAL A 559 4.10 9.12 16.67
C VAL A 559 3.11 8.83 15.55
N PHE A 560 1.88 8.47 15.89
CA PHE A 560 0.80 8.28 14.93
C PHE A 560 0.44 9.60 14.24
N CYS A 561 0.19 9.53 12.93
CA CYS A 561 -0.11 10.69 12.09
C CYS A 561 -1.58 11.16 12.17
N ASP A 562 -2.49 10.35 12.70
CA ASP A 562 -3.91 10.69 12.78
C ASP A 562 -4.23 11.49 14.04
N TRP A 563 -3.75 12.73 14.11
CA TRP A 563 -4.10 13.66 15.19
C TRP A 563 -5.48 14.30 14.98
N PRO A 564 -6.34 14.40 16.03
CA PRO A 564 -6.16 13.94 17.42
C PRO A 564 -6.66 12.51 17.69
N ARG A 565 -7.10 11.76 16.67
CA ARG A 565 -7.65 10.39 16.80
C ARG A 565 -6.69 9.44 17.53
N CYS A 566 -5.39 9.61 17.39
CA CYS A 566 -4.37 8.82 18.09
C CYS A 566 -4.48 8.86 19.63
N ARG A 567 -5.10 9.90 20.21
CA ARG A 567 -5.42 9.95 21.65
C ARG A 567 -6.36 8.82 22.05
N GLU A 568 -7.44 8.65 21.30
CA GLU A 568 -8.43 7.60 21.56
C GLU A 568 -7.93 6.22 21.10
N ALA A 569 -7.39 6.15 19.89
CA ALA A 569 -7.01 4.90 19.27
C ALA A 569 -5.84 4.21 20.00
N VAL A 570 -4.86 4.97 20.49
CA VAL A 570 -3.62 4.39 21.05
C VAL A 570 -3.11 5.10 22.30
N GLY A 571 -3.85 6.07 22.86
CA GLY A 571 -3.44 6.79 24.07
C GLY A 571 -2.23 7.72 23.88
N GLN A 572 -1.98 8.17 22.64
CA GLN A 572 -0.82 8.99 22.32
C GLN A 572 -1.19 10.48 22.23
N ASP A 573 -0.85 11.24 23.26
CA ASP A 573 -1.05 12.70 23.33
C ASP A 573 0.27 13.45 23.05
N TRP A 574 0.80 13.28 21.85
CA TRP A 574 2.12 13.80 21.51
C TRP A 574 2.16 15.33 21.47
N VAL A 575 1.04 16.01 21.23
CA VAL A 575 0.95 17.47 21.31
C VAL A 575 1.19 17.95 22.74
N ARG A 576 0.60 17.28 23.74
CA ARG A 576 0.90 17.56 25.15
C ARG A 576 2.39 17.44 25.42
N TRP A 577 3.04 16.38 24.95
CA TRP A 577 4.48 16.17 25.19
C TRP A 577 5.35 17.27 24.59
N CYS A 578 4.97 17.80 23.43
CA CYS A 578 5.65 18.93 22.79
C CYS A 578 5.43 20.23 23.58
N LYS A 579 4.19 20.50 24.03
CA LYS A 579 3.85 21.71 24.81
C LYS A 579 4.55 21.75 26.17
N GLU A 580 4.68 20.60 26.83
CA GLU A 580 5.35 20.48 28.13
C GLU A 580 6.89 20.43 28.01
N GLY A 581 7.46 20.48 26.79
CA GLY A 581 8.90 20.48 26.57
C GLY A 581 9.58 19.13 26.82
N TRP A 582 8.81 18.03 26.85
CA TRP A 582 9.36 16.69 27.06
C TRP A 582 10.07 16.13 25.83
N LEU A 583 9.84 16.72 24.65
CA LEU A 583 10.52 16.39 23.39
C LEU A 583 11.27 17.61 22.84
N ASP A 584 12.40 17.40 22.18
CA ASP A 584 13.08 18.42 21.35
C ASP A 584 12.44 18.53 19.96
N PHE A 585 11.95 17.43 19.41
CA PHE A 585 11.25 17.37 18.13
C PHE A 585 10.34 16.14 18.07
N VAL A 586 9.34 16.17 17.19
CA VAL A 586 8.37 15.09 16.99
C VAL A 586 8.39 14.58 15.55
N CYS A 587 8.14 13.28 15.38
CA CYS A 587 8.18 12.62 14.09
C CYS A 587 6.88 11.84 13.80
N PRO A 588 5.82 12.48 13.28
CA PRO A 588 4.61 11.79 12.84
C PRO A 588 4.89 10.82 11.70
N MET A 589 4.43 9.57 11.84
CA MET A 589 4.57 8.50 10.85
C MET A 589 3.50 8.66 9.74
N ASN A 590 3.65 9.66 8.88
CA ASN A 590 2.71 10.02 7.81
C ASN A 590 2.85 9.10 6.57
N TYR A 591 2.79 7.78 6.79
CA TYR A 591 3.04 6.78 5.77
C TYR A 591 1.82 6.60 4.85
N THR A 592 1.83 7.32 3.73
CA THR A 592 0.84 7.21 2.65
C THR A 592 1.53 7.43 1.31
N LEU A 593 1.03 6.79 0.24
CA LEU A 593 1.45 7.08 -1.13
C LEU A 593 0.63 8.24 -1.76
N ASP A 594 -0.51 8.58 -1.15
CA ASP A 594 -1.30 9.74 -1.57
C ASP A 594 -0.66 11.04 -1.05
N ALA A 595 -0.02 11.77 -1.97
CA ALA A 595 0.60 13.05 -1.72
C ALA A 595 -0.37 14.13 -1.22
N LYS A 596 -1.66 14.10 -1.60
CA LYS A 596 -2.64 15.05 -1.10
C LYS A 596 -2.97 14.77 0.38
N LEU A 597 -3.27 13.52 0.71
CA LEU A 597 -3.49 13.10 2.10
C LEU A 597 -2.24 13.39 2.96
N PHE A 598 -1.05 13.15 2.41
CA PHE A 598 0.21 13.48 3.06
C PHE A 598 0.25 14.98 3.41
N ALA A 599 0.02 15.86 2.43
CA ALA A 599 0.04 17.31 2.61
C ALA A 599 -1.02 17.81 3.61
N ASP A 600 -2.24 17.26 3.55
CA ASP A 600 -3.32 17.62 4.45
C ASP A 600 -2.97 17.26 5.90
N ARG A 601 -2.37 16.09 6.13
CA ARG A 601 -1.88 15.69 7.46
C ARG A 601 -0.71 16.56 7.94
N CYS A 602 0.23 16.92 7.06
CA CYS A 602 1.33 17.83 7.43
C CYS A 602 0.82 19.17 7.97
N LYS A 603 -0.24 19.73 7.37
CA LYS A 603 -0.88 20.95 7.88
C LYS A 603 -1.46 20.75 9.28
N VAL A 604 -2.21 19.66 9.49
CA VAL A 604 -2.76 19.30 10.81
C VAL A 604 -1.65 19.13 11.84
N HIS A 605 -0.54 18.47 11.50
CA HIS A 605 0.59 18.31 12.41
C HIS A 605 1.20 19.66 12.79
N ARG A 606 1.42 20.54 11.80
CA ARG A 606 2.02 21.86 12.04
C ARG A 606 1.13 22.73 12.92
N GLU A 607 -0.16 22.77 12.64
CA GLU A 607 -1.18 23.55 13.37
C GLU A 607 -1.35 23.08 14.83
N ALA A 608 -1.16 21.78 15.08
CA ALA A 608 -1.28 21.21 16.41
C ALA A 608 -0.13 21.58 17.35
N LEU A 609 1.03 21.96 16.79
CA LEU A 609 2.27 22.18 17.53
C LEU A 609 2.47 23.64 17.93
N PRO A 610 3.21 23.91 19.04
CA PRO A 610 3.65 25.26 19.36
C PRO A 610 4.45 25.89 18.21
N ASN A 611 4.33 27.21 18.04
CA ASN A 611 5.10 27.96 17.05
C ASN A 611 6.60 27.72 17.24
N GLY A 612 7.29 27.34 16.15
CA GLY A 612 8.73 27.06 16.17
C GLY A 612 9.14 25.72 16.81
N PHE A 613 8.19 24.91 17.30
CA PHE A 613 8.51 23.55 17.74
C PHE A 613 8.92 22.70 16.53
N ARG A 614 10.01 21.94 16.65
CA ARG A 614 10.60 21.20 15.53
C ARG A 614 9.74 20.01 15.12
N LEU A 615 9.35 19.96 13.85
CA LEU A 615 8.52 18.92 13.24
C LEU A 615 9.29 18.21 12.13
N ILE A 616 9.47 16.90 12.23
CA ILE A 616 10.14 16.09 11.21
C ILE A 616 9.15 15.09 10.62
N GLU A 617 8.76 15.26 9.36
CA GLU A 617 7.70 14.42 8.78
C GLU A 617 8.20 13.02 8.39
N GLY A 618 7.47 11.99 8.80
CA GLY A 618 7.77 10.61 8.42
C GLY A 618 7.20 10.25 7.05
N ILE A 619 8.07 9.89 6.11
CA ILE A 619 7.72 9.51 4.74
C ILE A 619 7.81 7.99 4.59
N GLY A 620 6.72 7.36 4.17
CA GLY A 620 6.63 5.91 3.98
C GLY A 620 7.25 5.45 2.66
N ILE A 621 8.59 5.48 2.53
CA ILE A 621 9.28 5.03 1.31
C ILE A 621 9.07 3.53 1.03
N ALA A 622 8.96 2.71 2.08
CA ALA A 622 8.70 1.26 2.01
C ALA A 622 8.01 0.81 3.31
N ALA A 623 6.78 1.28 3.53
CA ALA A 623 6.04 1.08 4.77
C ALA A 623 4.52 1.25 4.60
N GLY A 624 3.77 0.71 5.57
CA GLY A 624 2.32 0.85 5.62
C GLY A 624 1.64 0.27 4.37
N PRO A 625 0.90 1.07 3.58
CA PRO A 625 0.10 0.58 2.46
C PRO A 625 0.92 0.25 1.20
N GLY A 626 2.20 0.62 1.10
CA GLY A 626 2.96 0.36 -0.12
C GLY A 626 4.42 0.79 -0.09
N THR A 627 5.01 0.87 -1.28
CA THR A 627 6.42 1.24 -1.51
C THR A 627 6.49 2.29 -2.59
N MET A 628 7.27 3.36 -2.37
CA MET A 628 7.57 4.35 -3.42
C MET A 628 8.55 3.76 -4.43
N HIS A 629 8.39 4.09 -5.71
CA HIS A 629 9.17 3.50 -6.80
C HIS A 629 10.06 4.51 -7.53
N THR A 630 9.79 5.80 -7.37
CA THR A 630 10.48 6.86 -8.11
C THR A 630 11.04 7.95 -7.20
N PRO A 631 12.17 8.58 -7.55
CA PRO A 631 12.68 9.75 -6.85
C PRO A 631 11.67 10.90 -6.74
N ASN A 632 10.80 11.07 -7.75
CA ASN A 632 9.80 12.13 -7.77
C ASN A 632 8.74 11.97 -6.66
N GLU A 633 8.34 10.75 -6.32
CA GLU A 633 7.39 10.52 -5.21
C GLU A 633 7.96 11.01 -3.88
N VAL A 634 9.23 10.69 -3.61
CA VAL A 634 9.95 11.16 -2.43
C VAL A 634 10.11 12.68 -2.46
N ALA A 635 10.61 13.23 -3.57
CA ALA A 635 10.80 14.67 -3.72
C ALA A 635 9.49 15.45 -3.54
N THR A 636 8.38 14.92 -4.06
CA THR A 636 7.05 15.54 -3.94
C THR A 636 6.64 15.62 -2.47
N GLN A 637 6.75 14.53 -1.70
CA GLN A 637 6.41 14.56 -0.27
C GLN A 637 7.38 15.42 0.55
N VAL A 638 8.67 15.43 0.22
CA VAL A 638 9.64 16.35 0.86
C VAL A 638 9.27 17.82 0.60
N ALA A 639 8.93 18.18 -0.64
CA ALA A 639 8.50 19.54 -0.98
C ALA A 639 7.22 19.95 -0.23
N LEU A 640 6.26 19.03 -0.10
CA LEU A 640 5.01 19.25 0.64
C LEU A 640 5.26 19.40 2.15
N ALA A 641 6.15 18.59 2.73
CA ALA A 641 6.54 18.70 4.15
C ALA A 641 7.21 20.05 4.42
N ARG A 642 8.15 20.48 3.58
CA ARG A 642 8.80 21.80 3.67
C ARG A 642 7.77 22.93 3.57
N LYS A 643 6.85 22.85 2.61
CA LYS A 643 5.76 23.84 2.44
C LYS A 643 4.84 23.92 3.66
N ALA A 644 4.63 22.81 4.35
CA ALA A 644 3.86 22.76 5.59
C ALA A 644 4.66 23.23 6.83
N GLY A 645 5.92 23.64 6.67
CA GLY A 645 6.76 24.14 7.77
C GLY A 645 7.39 23.03 8.62
N ALA A 646 7.66 21.87 8.02
CA ALA A 646 8.50 20.85 8.63
C ALA A 646 9.99 21.25 8.57
N ASP A 647 10.72 20.91 9.63
CA ASP A 647 12.16 21.13 9.77
C ASP A 647 13.00 19.98 9.18
N GLY A 648 12.34 19.05 8.49
CA GLY A 648 12.97 17.92 7.84
C GLY A 648 12.03 16.74 7.63
N PHE A 649 12.61 15.62 7.24
CA PHE A 649 11.91 14.36 7.00
C PHE A 649 12.73 13.14 7.43
N LEU A 650 12.01 12.04 7.67
CA LEU A 650 12.59 10.72 7.88
C LEU A 650 11.90 9.68 6.97
N GLY A 651 12.67 9.02 6.10
CA GLY A 651 12.14 7.93 5.26
C GLY A 651 12.06 6.60 6.02
N PHE A 652 10.92 5.90 5.96
CA PHE A 652 10.74 4.54 6.51
C PHE A 652 10.19 3.54 5.48
N ALA A 653 10.71 2.31 5.39
CA ALA A 653 11.92 1.81 6.03
C ALA A 653 13.13 1.89 5.08
N TYR A 654 14.32 2.19 5.62
CA TYR A 654 15.57 2.06 4.86
C TYR A 654 15.75 0.62 4.34
N GLN A 655 16.02 0.53 3.05
CA GLN A 655 16.35 -0.70 2.33
C GLN A 655 17.50 -0.39 1.37
N PRO A 656 18.67 -1.06 1.46
CA PRO A 656 19.89 -0.61 0.77
C PRO A 656 19.69 -0.25 -0.71
N THR A 657 19.26 -1.20 -1.56
CA THR A 657 19.11 -0.96 -3.00
C THR A 657 17.98 0.01 -3.34
N HIS A 658 16.85 -0.13 -2.66
CA HIS A 658 15.65 0.66 -2.88
C HIS A 658 15.83 2.12 -2.44
N THR A 659 16.32 2.37 -1.23
CA THR A 659 16.62 3.72 -0.75
C THR A 659 17.67 4.39 -1.64
N SER A 660 18.71 3.68 -2.08
CA SER A 660 19.69 4.26 -3.00
C SER A 660 19.07 4.64 -4.35
N SER A 661 18.14 3.83 -4.90
CA SER A 661 17.44 4.17 -6.14
C SER A 661 16.55 5.41 -6.02
N LEU A 662 15.99 5.67 -4.83
CA LEU A 662 15.15 6.82 -4.58
C LEU A 662 15.96 8.09 -4.33
N PHE A 663 16.99 8.03 -3.47
CA PHE A 663 17.67 9.23 -2.96
C PHE A 663 18.93 9.61 -3.73
N ALA A 664 19.60 8.67 -4.42
CA ALA A 664 20.83 9.02 -5.16
C ALA A 664 20.58 10.09 -6.24
N PRO A 665 19.47 10.04 -7.02
CA PRO A 665 19.14 11.09 -7.98
C PRO A 665 18.75 12.42 -7.32
N LEU A 666 18.40 12.40 -6.03
CA LEU A 666 17.91 13.57 -5.30
C LEU A 666 19.02 14.33 -4.56
N ASN A 667 20.25 13.84 -4.55
CA ASN A 667 21.30 14.39 -3.66
C ASN A 667 21.50 15.91 -3.83
N GLU A 668 21.58 16.39 -5.07
CA GLU A 668 21.69 17.82 -5.37
C GLU A 668 20.37 18.55 -5.08
N TRP A 669 19.23 17.98 -5.49
CA TRP A 669 17.89 18.53 -5.27
C TRP A 669 17.56 18.72 -3.77
N LEU A 670 18.01 17.81 -2.91
CA LEU A 670 17.84 17.88 -1.46
C LEU A 670 18.69 18.97 -0.80
N ARG A 671 19.72 19.45 -1.49
CA ARG A 671 20.70 20.45 -1.00
C ARG A 671 20.57 21.81 -1.66
N SER A 672 19.79 21.92 -2.74
CA SER A 672 19.67 23.17 -3.49
C SER A 672 18.93 24.22 -2.67
N GLU A 673 19.61 25.31 -2.34
CA GLU A 673 19.02 26.53 -1.73
C GLU A 673 18.13 27.28 -2.72
#